data_AF-A0A7C8CS24-F1
#
_entry.id   AF-A0A7C8CS24-F1
#
_cell.length_a   1.000
_cell.length_b   1.000
_cell.length_c   1.000
_cell.angle_alpha   90.00
_cell.angle_beta   90.00
_cell.angle_gamma   90.00
#
_symmetry.space_group_name_H-M   'P 1'
#
loop_
_entity.id
_entity.type
_entity.pdbx_description
1 polymer ?
#
loop_
_entity_poly.entity_id
_entity_poly.type
_entity_poly.pdbx_seq_one_letter_code
_entity_poly.pdbx_strand_id
1 'polypeptide(L)'
;MDLPGGSCFCAVGPSRLAHRPWDAMSSSADSPSVEIFQLLFEEGWYLDRHPDASAVGGLEHFLAVGDASGYWPHPLFDPGYYGSQHPELAEEGGARFAHYLQHGGRDGSNPHPLFRSRFYLGQSPELKASGGLPLTHYLAEGEARGLAPNPLFDAQYYSARNPDLAQVDSLLIHYAESGAHEGRAPNPLFAPDFYQEQVRGRFVERRSLLAHYLDHGDREGLLPHPLFDPTYYGECESAACSEDACPEDAIRLADYLRHGSEPRRGPHPLFHSAYYADQLSHPPAGKQSLLVHYLTQGEAQNLKPNPLFDPAYYAQQSGASGLPILEHYARYGRALGAAPSRLFDSRWVAGQMPPSAESTVSPLEYYFRQGGKLAKDPHPLFSGSWYLSEYPEAEHSTLDPLSHFMEIGAKKGFDPHPLFDSKGYREFYSEFFAGDLPPIFHYLEFGQELGLRPNPLFDADFYLSENQVHLQDGETAFGHFCGVGINKKFRPSRLFSFCLQFFRDNSVLRRARGVNPFSGFFSSDYSEFTSPESEIQVKLPPVYRPDVSIIIPAYGQIAFTLACLRSISRAENKASFEVIVVDDHSPIAEYRPLSEIANLRALRNSENLGYLRSCNAGAQHARGEDLVILNNDTLVTDGWIDALIETRVNFPDAGLIGSRLIFPDGSLQEAGSIVWRDGSAFNYGWGEDASVPRFAFARQADYVSAAAILINAEFFEELDGFDERYAPAFYEDVDLAFRVREAGRSVVYQPASTVIHFGGASHGRDTSVGLKRHQVLNRETFVSRWKGRLKDHYESDASPDKAALRLGGPRVLIVDASMLTPDRDAGSLRMLNLMKVLQTMGFSVTFMANDLGGTEGYANLLRGAGIDVVCFPHVTSVEGYLDGSGMEFELCIVSRPDTADRCLASVMLLCPNALVLYDTVDLHFLRRERELRITGVTASDESIKRQELWAAGRADGVITVSEFDRGKLLEMVPLAPVHVISLIHELDPQTRSFNERDGILFVGSFQHQPNVDAVLWFLSHVMPIVHAWIPDLRFHIIGTGPPEEICEQACEYIVIEGFVENMDEQLASRRLSVAPLRYGSGVKGKINQSMAYGLPCVATPSAVEGMELDWQNEILVAESAHEFAEAVAELYENEEYWTLVAEKSMESIERSFSPRVAEGGMRKILEYHGREVPRA
;
A
#
# COMPACT_ATOMS: atom_id res chain seq x y z
N MET A 1 51.74 -39.57 -35.33
CA MET A 1 52.85 -39.85 -36.27
C MET A 1 54.13 -39.79 -35.45
N ASP A 2 54.92 -40.85 -35.53
CA ASP A 2 56.40 -40.90 -35.53
C ASP A 2 57.26 -40.16 -34.49
N LEU A 3 58.34 -40.85 -34.09
CA LEU A 3 59.48 -40.36 -33.31
C LEU A 3 60.45 -39.56 -34.22
N PRO A 4 61.34 -38.72 -33.65
CA PRO A 4 62.69 -39.22 -33.31
C PRO A 4 63.26 -38.63 -32.00
N GLY A 5 64.41 -39.06 -31.44
CA GLY A 5 65.23 -40.22 -31.79
C GLY A 5 66.75 -40.01 -31.61
N GLY A 6 67.34 -40.65 -30.59
CA GLY A 6 68.73 -41.13 -30.59
C GLY A 6 69.87 -40.22 -30.08
N SER A 7 70.61 -40.70 -29.08
CA SER A 7 72.07 -40.93 -29.15
C SER A 7 72.54 -41.71 -27.91
N CYS A 8 73.74 -42.29 -27.93
CA CYS A 8 74.24 -43.17 -26.85
C CYS A 8 75.79 -43.22 -26.82
N PHE A 9 76.35 -43.70 -25.70
CA PHE A 9 77.76 -43.93 -25.38
C PHE A 9 78.69 -42.70 -25.24
N CYS A 10 79.34 -42.61 -24.07
CA CYS A 10 80.77 -42.90 -23.97
C CYS A 10 81.17 -43.24 -22.53
N ALA A 11 82.25 -44.00 -22.35
CA ALA A 11 82.84 -44.31 -21.04
C ALA A 11 84.32 -43.89 -21.03
N VAL A 12 84.81 -43.38 -19.90
CA VAL A 12 86.21 -42.96 -19.71
C VAL A 12 86.73 -43.52 -18.38
N GLY A 13 87.99 -43.95 -18.36
CA GLY A 13 88.60 -44.68 -17.24
C GLY A 13 89.11 -43.81 -16.08
N PRO A 14 89.57 -44.44 -14.98
CA PRO A 14 89.88 -43.76 -13.73
C PRO A 14 91.30 -43.17 -13.68
N SER A 15 91.45 -41.98 -13.09
CA SER A 15 92.59 -41.64 -12.21
C SER A 15 92.54 -40.20 -11.67
N ARG A 16 92.42 -40.08 -10.33
CA ARG A 16 93.20 -39.16 -9.47
C ARG A 16 93.00 -39.58 -8.01
N LEU A 17 93.94 -39.22 -7.14
CA LEU A 17 93.88 -39.59 -5.73
C LEU A 17 92.90 -38.67 -5.00
N ALA A 18 91.86 -39.24 -4.41
CA ALA A 18 91.05 -38.56 -3.42
C ALA A 18 91.82 -38.50 -2.09
N HIS A 19 91.84 -37.34 -1.44
CA HIS A 19 91.97 -37.30 0.01
C HIS A 19 90.76 -38.02 0.61
N ARG A 20 90.95 -38.93 1.57
CA ARG A 20 89.81 -39.49 2.30
C ARG A 20 89.34 -38.45 3.32
N PRO A 21 88.11 -37.93 3.22
CA PRO A 21 87.67 -36.80 4.05
C PRO A 21 87.54 -37.15 5.54
N TRP A 22 87.51 -38.44 5.88
CA TRP A 22 87.43 -38.95 7.25
C TRP A 22 88.80 -39.15 7.94
N ASP A 23 89.93 -39.04 7.23
CA ASP A 23 91.27 -39.36 7.79
C ASP A 23 91.58 -38.52 9.05
N ALA A 24 91.04 -37.30 9.16
CA ALA A 24 91.22 -36.39 10.29
C ALA A 24 90.59 -36.87 11.61
N MET A 25 89.67 -37.85 11.59
CA MET A 25 89.04 -38.41 12.80
C MET A 25 89.70 -39.71 13.29
N SER A 26 90.74 -40.19 12.61
CA SER A 26 91.29 -41.56 12.81
C SER A 26 92.27 -41.73 13.99
N SER A 27 92.40 -40.75 14.89
CA SER A 27 93.37 -40.80 16.01
C SER A 27 92.74 -40.49 17.38
N SER A 28 92.84 -41.46 18.30
CA SER A 28 92.24 -41.54 19.64
C SER A 28 90.72 -41.76 19.69
N ALA A 29 90.30 -42.72 20.53
CA ALA A 29 88.90 -43.10 20.71
C ALA A 29 88.16 -42.26 21.78
N ASP A 30 88.88 -41.41 22.50
CA ASP A 30 88.37 -40.55 23.59
C ASP A 30 88.10 -39.10 23.11
N SER A 31 87.83 -38.91 21.82
CA SER A 31 87.50 -37.59 21.25
C SER A 31 85.98 -37.36 21.24
N PRO A 32 85.47 -36.16 21.61
CA PRO A 32 84.03 -35.85 21.52
C PRO A 32 83.46 -35.96 20.09
N SER A 33 84.32 -36.01 19.07
CA SER A 33 83.96 -36.34 17.68
C SER A 33 83.25 -37.70 17.54
N VAL A 34 83.49 -38.66 18.44
CA VAL A 34 82.93 -40.03 18.36
C VAL A 34 81.52 -40.10 18.92
N GLU A 35 81.27 -39.52 20.10
CA GLU A 35 79.92 -39.44 20.70
C GLU A 35 78.96 -38.63 19.82
N ILE A 36 79.45 -37.51 19.27
CA ILE A 36 78.75 -36.68 18.27
C ILE A 36 78.38 -37.47 17.02
N PHE A 37 79.25 -38.39 16.58
CA PHE A 37 78.99 -39.25 15.41
C PHE A 37 77.96 -40.34 15.75
N GLN A 38 78.05 -40.98 16.92
CA GLN A 38 77.11 -42.01 17.36
C GLN A 38 75.67 -41.47 17.54
N LEU A 39 75.52 -40.20 17.92
CA LEU A 39 74.22 -39.51 17.97
C LEU A 39 73.64 -39.15 16.59
N LEU A 40 74.41 -39.30 15.50
CA LEU A 40 74.02 -38.88 14.15
C LEU A 40 74.29 -39.96 13.08
N PHE A 41 74.57 -41.19 13.49
CA PHE A 41 74.67 -42.35 12.61
C PHE A 41 74.00 -43.55 13.25
N GLU A 42 72.80 -43.88 12.77
CA GLU A 42 72.02 -45.01 13.30
C GLU A 42 72.28 -46.27 12.47
N GLU A 43 73.17 -47.14 12.93
CA GLU A 43 73.65 -48.28 12.15
C GLU A 43 72.52 -49.26 11.75
N GLY A 44 71.51 -49.48 12.61
CA GLY A 44 70.36 -50.33 12.28
C GLY A 44 69.52 -49.76 11.13
N TRP A 45 69.09 -48.50 11.27
CA TRP A 45 68.32 -47.76 10.28
C TRP A 45 69.04 -47.61 8.92
N TYR A 46 70.37 -47.49 8.97
CA TYR A 46 71.23 -47.46 7.79
C TYR A 46 71.33 -48.84 7.11
N LEU A 47 71.51 -49.92 7.88
CA LEU A 47 71.57 -51.30 7.35
C LEU A 47 70.24 -51.75 6.74
N ASP A 48 69.09 -51.35 7.31
CA ASP A 48 67.77 -51.63 6.73
C ASP A 48 67.57 -50.98 5.35
N ARG A 49 68.26 -49.86 5.08
CA ARG A 49 68.25 -49.13 3.80
C ARG A 49 69.37 -49.55 2.84
N HIS A 50 70.46 -50.06 3.38
CA HIS A 50 71.63 -50.56 2.64
C HIS A 50 71.99 -51.99 3.09
N PRO A 51 71.18 -53.02 2.78
CA PRO A 51 71.42 -54.38 3.28
C PRO A 51 72.74 -55.00 2.80
N ASP A 52 73.27 -54.50 1.68
CA ASP A 52 74.59 -54.83 1.13
C ASP A 52 75.76 -54.39 2.03
N ALA A 53 75.58 -53.33 2.83
CA ALA A 53 76.54 -52.89 3.84
C ALA A 53 76.75 -53.91 4.98
N SER A 54 75.80 -54.82 5.21
CA SER A 54 75.85 -55.85 6.27
C SER A 54 77.09 -56.76 6.20
N ALA A 55 77.72 -56.87 5.03
CA ALA A 55 78.92 -57.68 4.82
C ALA A 55 80.21 -57.05 5.38
N VAL A 56 80.20 -55.75 5.69
CA VAL A 56 81.35 -54.99 6.22
C VAL A 56 81.03 -54.18 7.48
N GLY A 57 79.76 -54.09 7.87
CA GLY A 57 79.29 -53.20 8.93
C GLY A 57 78.80 -51.87 8.34
N GLY A 58 77.71 -51.34 8.89
CA GLY A 58 77.08 -50.13 8.38
C GLY A 58 77.99 -48.92 8.54
N LEU A 59 78.65 -48.79 9.69
CA LEU A 59 79.61 -47.73 9.99
C LEU A 59 80.80 -47.73 9.02
N GLU A 60 81.45 -48.89 8.81
CA GLU A 60 82.59 -48.99 7.89
C GLU A 60 82.17 -48.72 6.44
N HIS A 61 81.00 -49.19 6.01
CA HIS A 61 80.45 -48.88 4.69
C HIS A 61 80.18 -47.39 4.50
N PHE A 62 79.57 -46.73 5.49
CA PHE A 62 79.24 -45.31 5.40
C PHE A 62 80.48 -44.41 5.32
N LEU A 63 81.50 -44.69 6.14
CA LEU A 63 82.78 -43.98 6.13
C LEU A 63 83.60 -44.26 4.86
N ALA A 64 83.52 -45.47 4.29
CA ALA A 64 84.27 -45.85 3.10
C ALA A 64 83.67 -45.32 1.79
N VAL A 65 82.34 -45.32 1.65
CA VAL A 65 81.64 -44.91 0.42
C VAL A 65 80.37 -44.09 0.65
N GLY A 66 79.61 -44.36 1.72
CA GLY A 66 78.25 -43.82 1.90
C GLY A 66 78.12 -42.29 1.87
N ASP A 67 78.93 -41.56 2.65
CA ASP A 67 78.82 -40.08 2.70
C ASP A 67 79.15 -39.41 1.35
N ALA A 68 80.22 -39.86 0.69
CA ALA A 68 80.59 -39.38 -0.65
C ALA A 68 79.49 -39.69 -1.68
N SER A 69 78.89 -40.90 -1.59
CA SER A 69 77.73 -41.32 -2.39
C SER A 69 76.42 -40.61 -2.05
N GLY A 70 76.37 -39.80 -0.98
CA GLY A 70 75.16 -39.09 -0.55
C GLY A 70 74.10 -39.99 0.10
N TYR A 71 74.50 -41.13 0.67
CA TYR A 71 73.62 -41.97 1.48
C TYR A 71 73.33 -41.27 2.81
N TRP A 72 72.12 -41.45 3.35
CA TRP A 72 71.69 -40.78 4.58
C TRP A 72 72.28 -41.50 5.80
N PRO A 73 72.95 -40.80 6.74
CA PRO A 73 73.43 -41.42 7.98
C PRO A 73 72.34 -41.50 9.06
N HIS A 74 71.30 -40.67 8.97
CA HIS A 74 70.28 -40.46 9.99
C HIS A 74 69.02 -39.82 9.38
N PRO A 75 67.78 -40.08 9.89
CA PRO A 75 66.54 -39.47 9.40
C PRO A 75 66.52 -37.94 9.26
N LEU A 76 67.37 -37.24 10.01
CA LEU A 76 67.44 -35.78 10.06
C LEU A 76 68.75 -35.23 9.47
N PHE A 77 69.42 -35.99 8.60
CA PHE A 77 70.49 -35.47 7.75
C PHE A 77 70.26 -35.88 6.29
N ASP A 78 69.92 -34.91 5.44
CA ASP A 78 69.76 -35.07 4.00
C ASP A 78 71.04 -34.58 3.30
N PRO A 79 71.90 -35.47 2.77
CA PRO A 79 73.12 -35.07 2.09
C PRO A 79 72.86 -34.29 0.79
N GLY A 80 71.70 -34.48 0.14
CA GLY A 80 71.31 -33.74 -1.06
C GLY A 80 70.93 -32.29 -0.74
N TYR A 81 70.08 -32.09 0.26
CA TYR A 81 69.70 -30.75 0.72
C TYR A 81 70.84 -30.01 1.43
N TYR A 82 71.68 -30.70 2.19
CA TYR A 82 72.90 -30.09 2.74
C TYR A 82 73.89 -29.74 1.62
N GLY A 83 74.04 -30.62 0.62
CA GLY A 83 74.89 -30.37 -0.55
C GLY A 83 74.41 -29.23 -1.45
N SER A 84 73.11 -28.91 -1.48
CA SER A 84 72.61 -27.77 -2.27
C SER A 84 72.95 -26.40 -1.64
N GLN A 85 73.19 -26.36 -0.33
CA GLN A 85 73.73 -25.19 0.39
C GLN A 85 75.26 -25.06 0.24
N HIS A 86 75.93 -26.14 -0.19
CA HIS A 86 77.39 -26.23 -0.34
C HIS A 86 77.79 -26.85 -1.71
N PRO A 87 77.50 -26.18 -2.85
CA PRO A 87 77.74 -26.72 -4.18
C PRO A 87 79.20 -27.10 -4.45
N GLU A 88 80.15 -26.45 -3.77
CA GLU A 88 81.59 -26.75 -3.82
C GLU A 88 81.91 -28.22 -3.49
N LEU A 89 81.15 -28.85 -2.59
CA LEU A 89 81.34 -30.25 -2.22
C LEU A 89 80.97 -31.22 -3.35
N ALA A 90 80.15 -30.79 -4.31
CA ALA A 90 79.71 -31.64 -5.41
C ALA A 90 80.80 -31.82 -6.48
N GLU A 91 81.66 -30.81 -6.72
CA GLU A 91 82.76 -30.91 -7.69
C GLU A 91 83.92 -31.77 -7.18
N GLU A 92 84.17 -31.79 -5.87
CA GLU A 92 85.25 -32.57 -5.25
C GLU A 92 84.87 -34.02 -4.88
N GLY A 93 83.59 -34.39 -5.00
CA GLY A 93 83.08 -35.68 -4.50
C GLY A 93 83.08 -35.76 -2.97
N GLY A 94 82.89 -34.62 -2.30
CA GLY A 94 83.10 -34.43 -0.88
C GLY A 94 82.10 -35.18 0.02
N ALA A 95 82.60 -35.55 1.20
CA ALA A 95 81.80 -36.06 2.31
C ALA A 95 81.03 -34.91 2.97
N ARG A 96 79.70 -34.99 2.88
CA ARG A 96 78.76 -33.91 3.22
C ARG A 96 78.43 -33.93 4.70
N PHE A 97 78.28 -35.11 5.27
CA PHE A 97 78.12 -35.30 6.71
C PHE A 97 79.42 -34.97 7.46
N ALA A 98 80.59 -35.37 6.93
CA ALA A 98 81.88 -34.90 7.47
C ALA A 98 81.98 -33.36 7.50
N HIS A 99 81.58 -32.69 6.42
CA HIS A 99 81.57 -31.23 6.35
C HIS A 99 80.60 -30.59 7.37
N TYR A 100 79.45 -31.21 7.64
CA TYR A 100 78.50 -30.73 8.66
C TYR A 100 79.08 -30.77 10.08
N LEU A 101 79.71 -31.89 10.46
CA LEU A 101 80.30 -32.08 11.79
C LEU A 101 81.48 -31.13 12.05
N GLN A 102 82.23 -30.77 11.00
CA GLN A 102 83.41 -29.91 11.08
C GLN A 102 83.05 -28.42 10.98
N HIS A 103 82.23 -28.03 9.98
CA HIS A 103 81.99 -26.63 9.60
C HIS A 103 80.52 -26.24 9.65
N GLY A 104 79.70 -26.66 8.67
CA GLY A 104 78.40 -26.04 8.40
C GLY A 104 77.38 -26.11 9.54
N GLY A 105 77.48 -27.08 10.46
CA GLY A 105 76.66 -27.08 11.67
C GLY A 105 76.90 -25.87 12.59
N ARG A 106 78.11 -25.28 12.56
CA ARG A 106 78.47 -24.07 13.31
C ARG A 106 78.17 -22.79 12.54
N ASP A 107 78.36 -22.83 11.22
CA ASP A 107 78.08 -21.69 10.33
C ASP A 107 76.57 -21.48 10.07
N GLY A 108 75.73 -22.38 10.57
CA GLY A 108 74.27 -22.28 10.56
C GLY A 108 73.61 -22.90 9.34
N SER A 109 74.32 -23.73 8.57
CA SER A 109 73.76 -24.53 7.48
C SER A 109 72.77 -25.57 8.00
N ASN A 110 71.72 -25.84 7.24
CA ASN A 110 70.61 -26.69 7.63
C ASN A 110 70.90 -28.16 7.22
N PRO A 111 70.98 -29.11 8.16
CA PRO A 111 71.29 -30.52 7.85
C PRO A 111 70.15 -31.24 7.11
N HIS A 112 68.93 -30.74 7.22
CA HIS A 112 67.71 -31.34 6.67
C HIS A 112 66.66 -30.24 6.46
N PRO A 113 65.75 -30.33 5.46
CA PRO A 113 64.77 -29.27 5.19
C PRO A 113 63.87 -28.92 6.39
N LEU A 114 63.63 -29.89 7.29
CA LEU A 114 62.81 -29.72 8.50
C LEU A 114 63.61 -29.27 9.74
N PHE A 115 64.91 -28.98 9.63
CA PHE A 115 65.74 -28.51 10.74
C PHE A 115 66.47 -27.21 10.37
N ARG A 116 66.18 -26.13 11.10
CA ARG A 116 66.68 -24.78 10.79
C ARG A 116 67.72 -24.34 11.82
N SER A 117 69.00 -24.57 11.50
CA SER A 117 70.13 -24.41 12.42
C SER A 117 70.24 -23.02 13.02
N ARG A 118 70.04 -21.95 12.22
CA ARG A 118 70.06 -20.55 12.72
C ARG A 118 68.93 -20.26 13.70
N PHE A 119 67.70 -20.64 13.36
CA PHE A 119 66.52 -20.51 14.23
C PHE A 119 66.68 -21.29 15.54
N TYR A 120 67.22 -22.51 15.48
CA TYR A 120 67.48 -23.34 16.66
C TYR A 120 68.55 -22.72 17.58
N LEU A 121 69.66 -22.23 17.02
CA LEU A 121 70.69 -21.47 17.75
C LEU A 121 70.17 -20.13 18.31
N GLY A 122 69.07 -19.60 17.77
CA GLY A 122 68.36 -18.45 18.33
C GLY A 122 67.63 -18.76 19.64
N GLN A 123 67.18 -20.00 19.82
CA GLN A 123 66.52 -20.47 21.05
C GLN A 123 67.52 -20.91 22.13
N SER A 124 68.76 -21.28 21.74
CA SER A 124 69.83 -21.66 22.66
C SER A 124 71.10 -20.79 22.49
N PRO A 125 71.13 -19.58 23.09
CA PRO A 125 72.32 -18.71 23.07
C PRO A 125 73.55 -19.35 23.72
N GLU A 126 73.33 -20.26 24.67
CA GLU A 126 74.36 -21.07 25.34
C GLU A 126 75.04 -22.07 24.39
N LEU A 127 74.28 -22.74 23.51
CA LEU A 127 74.83 -23.57 22.44
C LEU A 127 75.58 -22.73 21.39
N LYS A 128 75.01 -21.57 21.03
CA LYS A 128 75.61 -20.63 20.10
C LYS A 128 76.93 -20.04 20.60
N ALA A 129 77.06 -19.79 21.90
CA ALA A 129 78.28 -19.29 22.53
C ALA A 129 79.36 -20.38 22.71
N SER A 130 78.97 -21.65 22.81
CA SER A 130 79.88 -22.79 22.98
C SER A 130 80.32 -23.45 21.66
N GLY A 131 79.68 -23.12 20.54
CA GLY A 131 80.03 -23.65 19.21
C GLY A 131 79.70 -25.14 19.03
N GLY A 132 78.72 -25.64 19.81
CA GLY A 132 78.20 -27.00 19.66
C GLY A 132 77.30 -27.15 18.43
N LEU A 133 77.07 -28.40 17.99
CA LEU A 133 76.31 -28.68 16.78
C LEU A 133 74.79 -28.66 17.07
N PRO A 134 73.98 -27.91 16.29
CA PRO A 134 72.54 -27.78 16.50
C PRO A 134 71.78 -29.12 16.59
N LEU A 135 72.02 -30.02 15.64
CA LEU A 135 71.26 -31.27 15.54
C LEU A 135 71.60 -32.28 16.64
N THR A 136 72.87 -32.36 17.08
CA THR A 136 73.21 -33.23 18.23
C THR A 136 72.58 -32.74 19.52
N HIS A 137 72.58 -31.42 19.77
CA HIS A 137 71.92 -30.86 20.95
C HIS A 137 70.41 -31.08 20.91
N TYR A 138 69.78 -31.04 19.72
CA TYR A 138 68.35 -31.32 19.58
C TYR A 138 68.00 -32.75 19.99
N LEU A 139 68.74 -33.73 19.47
CA LEU A 139 68.54 -35.15 19.75
C LEU A 139 68.93 -35.54 21.20
N ALA A 140 69.97 -34.92 21.76
CA ALA A 140 70.45 -35.26 23.10
C ALA A 140 69.57 -34.68 24.23
N GLU A 141 69.05 -33.46 24.07
CA GLU A 141 68.21 -32.82 25.10
C GLU A 141 67.23 -31.76 24.58
N GLY A 142 67.42 -31.19 23.40
CA GLY A 142 66.65 -30.05 22.91
C GLY A 142 65.17 -30.34 22.68
N GLU A 143 64.84 -31.51 22.11
CA GLU A 143 63.44 -31.94 21.95
C GLU A 143 62.77 -32.15 23.32
N ALA A 144 63.46 -32.78 24.28
CA ALA A 144 62.98 -32.96 25.65
C ALA A 144 62.86 -31.64 26.44
N ARG A 145 63.67 -30.63 26.10
CA ARG A 145 63.58 -29.24 26.59
C ARG A 145 62.48 -28.43 25.88
N GLY A 146 61.80 -28.98 24.87
CA GLY A 146 60.75 -28.31 24.11
C GLY A 146 61.25 -27.25 23.11
N LEU A 147 62.53 -27.30 22.71
CA LEU A 147 63.09 -26.40 21.70
C LEU A 147 62.63 -26.80 20.30
N ALA A 148 62.09 -25.87 19.53
CA ALA A 148 61.52 -26.15 18.21
C ALA A 148 62.64 -26.33 17.15
N PRO A 149 62.62 -27.40 16.33
CA PRO A 149 63.67 -27.67 15.33
C PRO A 149 63.58 -26.76 14.10
N ASN A 150 62.39 -26.22 13.81
CA ASN A 150 62.13 -25.22 12.78
C ASN A 150 60.96 -24.32 13.23
N PRO A 151 60.72 -23.16 12.60
CA PRO A 151 59.73 -22.19 13.06
C PRO A 151 58.26 -22.65 13.06
N LEU A 152 57.94 -23.80 12.46
CA LEU A 152 56.58 -24.28 12.20
C LEU A 152 56.31 -25.73 12.66
N PHE A 153 57.21 -26.33 13.46
CA PHE A 153 56.98 -27.64 14.07
C PHE A 153 56.80 -27.49 15.58
N ASP A 154 55.54 -27.58 16.03
CA ASP A 154 55.17 -27.52 17.44
C ASP A 154 55.05 -28.94 17.99
N ALA A 155 56.08 -29.37 18.72
CA ALA A 155 56.13 -30.70 19.33
C ALA A 155 55.01 -30.94 20.36
N GLN A 156 54.53 -29.89 21.05
CA GLN A 156 53.45 -30.01 22.05
C GLN A 156 52.11 -30.22 21.36
N TYR A 157 51.78 -29.40 20.35
CA TYR A 157 50.61 -29.60 19.51
C TYR A 157 50.65 -30.95 18.78
N TYR A 158 51.79 -31.30 18.18
CA TYR A 158 51.94 -32.53 17.42
C TYR A 158 51.77 -33.78 18.30
N SER A 159 52.33 -33.80 19.51
CA SER A 159 52.07 -34.88 20.48
C SER A 159 50.61 -34.90 20.95
N ALA A 160 50.06 -33.75 21.37
CA ALA A 160 48.68 -33.67 21.88
C ALA A 160 47.61 -34.05 20.84
N ARG A 161 47.86 -33.76 19.55
CA ARG A 161 46.95 -34.11 18.45
C ARG A 161 47.05 -35.58 18.02
N ASN A 162 48.13 -36.27 18.41
CA ASN A 162 48.47 -37.64 18.02
C ASN A 162 48.84 -38.51 19.26
N PRO A 163 47.86 -38.94 20.08
CA PRO A 163 48.12 -39.69 21.32
C PRO A 163 48.79 -41.05 21.13
N ASP A 164 48.79 -41.57 19.90
CA ASP A 164 49.53 -42.77 19.50
C ASP A 164 51.06 -42.61 19.60
N LEU A 165 51.57 -41.37 19.62
CA LEU A 165 53.00 -41.06 19.66
C LEU A 165 53.59 -40.95 21.08
N ALA A 166 52.82 -41.28 22.12
CA ALA A 166 53.21 -41.14 23.52
C ALA A 166 54.37 -42.05 23.99
N GLN A 167 54.93 -42.89 23.11
CA GLN A 167 56.08 -43.77 23.35
C GLN A 167 57.11 -43.71 22.20
N VAL A 168 57.12 -42.63 21.41
CA VAL A 168 58.06 -42.43 20.30
C VAL A 168 59.26 -41.60 20.77
N ASP A 169 60.48 -42.04 20.47
CA ASP A 169 61.72 -41.43 20.97
C ASP A 169 61.99 -40.01 20.41
N SER A 170 61.55 -39.70 19.19
CA SER A 170 61.59 -38.35 18.61
C SER A 170 60.37 -38.08 17.72
N LEU A 171 59.69 -36.96 17.98
CA LEU A 171 58.48 -36.57 17.27
C LEU A 171 58.81 -36.00 15.88
N LEU A 172 59.94 -35.31 15.73
CA LEU A 172 60.40 -34.82 14.43
C LEU A 172 60.84 -35.95 13.50
N ILE A 173 61.53 -36.99 14.02
CA ILE A 173 61.88 -38.18 13.22
C ILE A 173 60.60 -38.86 12.70
N HIS A 174 59.64 -39.12 13.60
CA HIS A 174 58.36 -39.70 13.19
C HIS A 174 57.61 -38.83 12.16
N TYR A 175 57.64 -37.50 12.30
CA TYR A 175 57.04 -36.60 11.31
C TYR A 175 57.73 -36.68 9.94
N ALA A 176 59.06 -36.70 9.91
CA ALA A 176 59.84 -36.77 8.67
C ALA A 176 59.62 -38.09 7.91
N GLU A 177 59.60 -39.22 8.63
CA GLU A 177 59.46 -40.54 8.00
C GLU A 177 58.00 -40.88 7.64
N SER A 178 57.05 -40.66 8.56
CA SER A 178 55.67 -41.16 8.42
C SER A 178 54.62 -40.06 8.52
N GLY A 179 54.68 -39.21 9.54
CA GLY A 179 53.61 -38.25 9.86
C GLY A 179 53.29 -37.26 8.74
N ALA A 180 54.29 -36.77 8.01
CA ALA A 180 54.10 -35.90 6.85
C ALA A 180 53.46 -36.64 5.65
N HIS A 181 53.72 -37.93 5.47
CA HIS A 181 53.07 -38.75 4.44
C HIS A 181 51.60 -39.05 4.79
N GLU A 182 51.35 -39.32 6.06
CA GLU A 182 50.02 -39.53 6.65
C GLU A 182 49.16 -38.25 6.68
N GLY A 183 49.76 -37.08 6.45
CA GLY A 183 49.07 -35.79 6.41
C GLY A 183 48.79 -35.20 7.80
N ARG A 184 49.52 -35.63 8.84
CA ARG A 184 49.41 -35.06 10.19
C ARG A 184 49.85 -33.59 10.17
N ALA A 185 49.11 -32.70 10.85
CA ALA A 185 49.44 -31.28 10.92
C ALA A 185 50.61 -31.02 11.90
N PRO A 186 51.67 -30.29 11.51
CA PRO A 186 52.85 -30.02 12.36
C PRO A 186 52.64 -28.85 13.35
N ASN A 187 51.63 -28.01 13.13
CA ASN A 187 51.19 -26.93 14.01
C ASN A 187 49.70 -26.60 13.70
N PRO A 188 48.99 -25.81 14.51
CA PRO A 188 47.56 -25.53 14.34
C PRO A 188 47.14 -24.83 13.05
N LEU A 189 48.07 -24.20 12.32
CA LEU A 189 47.83 -23.37 11.14
C LEU A 189 48.67 -23.84 9.93
N PHE A 190 48.90 -25.15 9.82
CA PHE A 190 49.43 -25.76 8.61
C PHE A 190 48.60 -27.00 8.25
N ALA A 191 47.76 -26.88 7.22
CA ALA A 191 46.85 -27.91 6.74
C ALA A 191 47.48 -28.65 5.53
N PRO A 192 48.05 -29.86 5.71
CA PRO A 192 48.83 -30.49 4.64
C PRO A 192 47.98 -30.90 3.43
N ASP A 193 46.70 -31.18 3.63
CA ASP A 193 45.75 -31.52 2.58
C ASP A 193 45.47 -30.31 1.67
N PHE A 194 45.09 -29.17 2.25
CA PHE A 194 44.84 -27.92 1.55
C PHE A 194 46.10 -27.34 0.90
N TYR A 195 47.25 -27.45 1.57
CA TYR A 195 48.52 -27.03 0.99
C TYR A 195 48.94 -27.92 -0.19
N GLN A 196 48.67 -29.23 -0.13
CA GLN A 196 48.96 -30.14 -1.25
C GLN A 196 48.19 -29.75 -2.52
N GLU A 197 46.94 -29.25 -2.41
CA GLU A 197 46.15 -28.87 -3.58
C GLU A 197 46.77 -27.68 -4.35
N GLN A 198 47.31 -26.69 -3.64
CA GLN A 198 47.99 -25.54 -4.24
C GLN A 198 49.29 -25.92 -4.96
N VAL A 199 50.01 -26.93 -4.47
CA VAL A 199 51.26 -27.42 -5.11
C VAL A 199 51.04 -28.62 -6.05
N ARG A 200 49.80 -29.05 -6.29
CA ARG A 200 49.46 -30.30 -7.02
C ARG A 200 49.94 -30.37 -8.47
N GLY A 201 50.26 -29.23 -9.09
CA GLY A 201 50.88 -29.13 -10.41
C GLY A 201 52.42 -29.13 -10.41
N ARG A 202 53.04 -29.17 -9.22
CA ARG A 202 54.49 -29.24 -8.99
C ARG A 202 54.83 -30.65 -8.49
N PHE A 203 56.02 -31.16 -8.80
CA PHE A 203 56.48 -32.46 -8.30
C PHE A 203 56.96 -32.35 -6.84
N VAL A 204 56.00 -32.15 -5.92
CA VAL A 204 56.22 -32.06 -4.47
C VAL A 204 55.51 -33.24 -3.79
N GLU A 205 56.27 -34.09 -3.12
CA GLU A 205 55.74 -35.24 -2.38
C GLU A 205 55.11 -34.82 -1.04
N ARG A 206 54.19 -35.63 -0.50
CA ARG A 206 53.58 -35.34 0.82
C ARG A 206 54.61 -35.15 1.94
N ARG A 207 55.70 -35.93 1.92
CA ARG A 207 56.80 -35.85 2.89
C ARG A 207 57.52 -34.50 2.89
N SER A 208 57.48 -33.74 1.80
CA SER A 208 58.17 -32.44 1.68
C SER A 208 57.26 -31.22 1.71
N LEU A 209 55.97 -31.35 2.07
CA LEU A 209 55.03 -30.22 2.08
C LEU A 209 55.43 -29.09 3.07
N LEU A 210 55.78 -29.44 4.32
CA LEU A 210 56.25 -28.44 5.29
C LEU A 210 57.59 -27.83 4.85
N ALA A 211 58.50 -28.66 4.32
CA ALA A 211 59.78 -28.20 3.78
C ALA A 211 59.61 -27.19 2.63
N HIS A 212 58.75 -27.51 1.65
CA HIS A 212 58.41 -26.62 0.54
C HIS A 212 57.81 -25.30 1.03
N TYR A 213 57.00 -25.31 2.10
CA TYR A 213 56.51 -24.06 2.68
C TYR A 213 57.63 -23.24 3.35
N LEU A 214 58.50 -23.90 4.14
CA LEU A 214 59.65 -23.26 4.80
C LEU A 214 60.64 -22.63 3.81
N ASP A 215 60.91 -23.29 2.67
CA ASP A 215 61.86 -22.80 1.67
C ASP A 215 61.24 -21.88 0.61
N HIS A 216 59.98 -22.09 0.22
CA HIS A 216 59.36 -21.40 -0.93
C HIS A 216 57.98 -20.80 -0.63
N GLY A 217 57.08 -21.54 0.03
CA GLY A 217 55.65 -21.23 0.08
C GLY A 217 55.29 -19.83 0.59
N ASP A 218 55.89 -19.40 1.70
CA ASP A 218 55.64 -18.06 2.26
C ASP A 218 56.12 -16.94 1.32
N ARG A 219 57.28 -17.13 0.66
CA ARG A 219 57.84 -16.15 -0.29
C ARG A 219 57.00 -16.03 -1.57
N GLU A 220 56.29 -17.10 -1.93
CA GLU A 220 55.36 -17.13 -3.06
C GLU A 220 53.92 -16.73 -2.70
N GLY A 221 53.62 -16.48 -1.42
CA GLY A 221 52.27 -16.14 -0.95
C GLY A 221 51.27 -17.31 -0.97
N LEU A 222 51.75 -18.56 -1.01
CA LEU A 222 50.88 -19.74 -0.91
C LEU A 222 50.30 -19.85 0.51
N LEU A 223 49.02 -20.22 0.64
CA LEU A 223 48.33 -20.25 1.92
C LEU A 223 48.64 -21.56 2.67
N PRO A 224 49.30 -21.55 3.85
CA PRO A 224 49.55 -22.76 4.64
C PRO A 224 48.26 -23.32 5.27
N HIS A 225 47.22 -22.48 5.40
CA HIS A 225 45.93 -22.81 5.99
C HIS A 225 44.83 -21.99 5.30
N PRO A 226 43.58 -22.48 5.17
CA PRO A 226 42.46 -21.70 4.59
C PRO A 226 42.11 -20.40 5.33
N LEU A 227 42.74 -20.14 6.47
CA LEU A 227 42.51 -18.97 7.34
C LEU A 227 43.81 -18.24 7.69
N PHE A 228 44.89 -18.45 6.92
CA PHE A 228 46.10 -17.64 7.02
C PHE A 228 46.59 -17.27 5.62
N ASP A 229 46.47 -16.00 5.26
CA ASP A 229 46.99 -15.43 4.01
C ASP A 229 48.27 -14.64 4.32
N PRO A 230 49.46 -15.15 3.95
CA PRO A 230 50.71 -14.47 4.22
C PRO A 230 50.84 -13.11 3.49
N THR A 231 50.13 -12.92 2.38
CA THR A 231 50.11 -11.66 1.63
C THR A 231 49.31 -10.62 2.40
N TYR A 232 48.12 -10.99 2.88
CA TYR A 232 47.26 -10.12 3.69
C TYR A 232 47.90 -9.69 5.02
N TYR A 233 48.64 -10.57 5.72
CA TYR A 233 49.48 -10.11 6.84
C TYR A 233 50.63 -9.25 6.33
N GLY A 234 51.33 -9.60 5.25
CA GLY A 234 52.35 -8.73 4.68
C GLY A 234 51.88 -7.28 4.52
N GLU A 235 50.64 -7.09 4.06
CA GLU A 235 49.98 -5.79 3.95
C GLU A 235 49.63 -5.17 5.32
N CYS A 236 48.82 -5.84 6.15
CA CYS A 236 48.40 -5.34 7.47
C CYS A 236 49.57 -5.08 8.43
N GLU A 237 50.56 -5.97 8.43
CA GLU A 237 51.72 -5.96 9.30
C GLU A 237 52.75 -4.89 8.82
N SER A 238 52.83 -4.58 7.52
CA SER A 238 53.67 -3.48 6.98
C SER A 238 53.23 -2.08 7.41
N ALA A 239 51.96 -1.90 7.78
CA ALA A 239 51.46 -0.63 8.30
C ALA A 239 52.00 -0.28 9.71
N ALA A 240 52.74 -1.20 10.37
CA ALA A 240 52.94 -1.12 11.82
C ALA A 240 54.25 -1.74 12.40
N CYS A 241 55.45 -1.51 11.82
CA CYS A 241 56.69 -1.14 12.56
C CYS A 241 58.02 -1.09 11.75
N SER A 242 59.05 -0.57 12.45
CA SER A 242 60.48 -0.34 12.17
C SER A 242 61.32 -1.39 11.41
N GLU A 243 62.43 -0.91 10.83
CA GLU A 243 63.30 -1.57 9.83
C GLU A 243 64.27 -2.67 10.33
N ASP A 244 64.37 -2.95 11.65
CA ASP A 244 65.45 -3.75 12.26
C ASP A 244 65.23 -5.29 12.31
N ALA A 245 64.67 -5.91 11.24
CA ALA A 245 64.43 -7.36 11.16
C ALA A 245 65.29 -8.06 10.10
N CYS A 246 65.89 -9.22 10.43
CA CYS A 246 66.78 -9.95 9.54
C CYS A 246 65.98 -10.77 8.48
N PRO A 247 66.15 -10.55 7.16
CA PRO A 247 65.18 -11.06 6.16
C PRO A 247 65.12 -12.58 5.92
N GLU A 248 66.15 -13.35 6.29
CA GLU A 248 66.25 -14.77 5.87
C GLU A 248 65.49 -15.77 6.78
N ASP A 249 65.15 -15.39 8.02
CA ASP A 249 64.54 -16.28 9.02
C ASP A 249 63.06 -15.92 9.36
N ALA A 250 62.51 -14.87 8.74
CA ALA A 250 61.22 -14.25 9.13
C ALA A 250 60.00 -14.81 8.35
N ILE A 251 59.70 -16.10 8.54
CA ILE A 251 58.51 -16.73 7.94
C ILE A 251 57.23 -16.17 8.58
N ARG A 252 56.32 -15.57 7.80
CA ARG A 252 55.18 -14.80 8.33
C ARG A 252 54.27 -15.61 9.24
N LEU A 253 53.96 -16.86 8.87
CA LEU A 253 53.16 -17.76 9.71
C LEU A 253 53.80 -17.98 11.09
N ALA A 254 55.14 -18.09 11.16
CA ALA A 254 55.84 -18.29 12.42
C ALA A 254 55.89 -17.02 13.28
N ASP A 255 55.86 -15.84 12.65
CA ASP A 255 55.73 -14.57 13.37
C ASP A 255 54.29 -14.38 13.88
N TYR A 256 53.25 -14.67 13.09
CA TYR A 256 51.86 -14.68 13.54
C TYR A 256 51.62 -15.68 14.68
N LEU A 257 52.19 -16.89 14.62
CA LEU A 257 52.10 -17.87 15.73
C LEU A 257 52.74 -17.35 17.04
N ARG A 258 53.69 -16.40 16.97
CA ARG A 258 54.39 -15.80 18.12
C ARG A 258 53.77 -14.48 18.60
N HIS A 259 53.22 -13.67 17.68
CA HIS A 259 52.79 -12.28 17.92
C HIS A 259 51.31 -12.01 17.63
N GLY A 260 50.60 -12.94 16.98
CA GLY A 260 49.17 -12.85 16.63
C GLY A 260 48.20 -12.87 17.82
N SER A 261 48.69 -12.75 19.05
CA SER A 261 47.88 -12.40 20.23
C SER A 261 47.61 -10.89 20.33
N GLU A 262 48.30 -10.04 19.55
CA GLU A 262 48.05 -8.60 19.47
C GLU A 262 46.83 -8.29 18.57
N PRO A 263 45.82 -7.52 19.03
CA PRO A 263 44.60 -7.20 18.27
C PRO A 263 44.80 -6.61 16.86
N ARG A 264 45.94 -5.95 16.61
CA ARG A 264 46.30 -5.33 15.31
C ARG A 264 46.81 -6.32 14.24
N ARG A 265 47.08 -7.57 14.61
CA ARG A 265 47.76 -8.57 13.76
C ARG A 265 46.71 -9.42 13.04
N GLY A 266 46.31 -9.02 11.83
CA GLY A 266 45.28 -9.70 11.03
C GLY A 266 45.81 -10.86 10.19
N PRO A 267 45.37 -12.12 10.40
CA PRO A 267 45.86 -13.29 9.64
C PRO A 267 45.14 -13.53 8.31
N HIS A 268 43.88 -13.08 8.17
CA HIS A 268 43.04 -13.35 7.01
C HIS A 268 41.84 -12.37 6.98
N PRO A 269 41.30 -11.97 5.81
CA PRO A 269 40.14 -11.07 5.74
C PRO A 269 38.89 -11.60 6.46
N LEU A 270 38.74 -12.92 6.58
CA LEU A 270 37.62 -13.55 7.31
C LEU A 270 37.78 -13.52 8.84
N PHE A 271 38.91 -13.07 9.39
CA PHE A 271 39.19 -13.09 10.83
C PHE A 271 39.65 -11.71 11.33
N HIS A 272 38.72 -10.95 11.91
CA HIS A 272 38.96 -9.58 12.35
C HIS A 272 39.48 -9.56 13.80
N SER A 273 40.80 -9.66 13.96
CA SER A 273 41.48 -9.88 15.25
C SER A 273 41.09 -8.93 16.39
N ALA A 274 40.84 -7.64 16.14
CA ALA A 274 40.41 -6.71 17.19
C ALA A 274 38.99 -7.03 17.71
N TYR A 275 37.98 -6.98 16.84
CA TYR A 275 36.61 -7.44 17.12
C TYR A 275 36.53 -8.82 17.78
N TYR A 276 37.41 -9.77 17.43
CA TYR A 276 37.48 -11.05 18.13
C TYR A 276 38.07 -10.92 19.55
N ALA A 277 39.15 -10.15 19.73
CA ALA A 277 39.71 -9.88 21.05
C ALA A 277 38.75 -9.11 21.97
N ASP A 278 37.93 -8.20 21.44
CA ASP A 278 36.93 -7.42 22.19
C ASP A 278 35.79 -8.30 22.75
N GLN A 279 35.57 -9.50 22.20
CA GLN A 279 34.66 -10.51 22.75
C GLN A 279 35.28 -11.33 23.90
N LEU A 280 36.60 -11.29 24.08
CA LEU A 280 37.29 -12.07 25.11
C LEU A 280 37.35 -11.31 26.44
N SER A 281 36.85 -11.92 27.51
CA SER A 281 36.96 -11.35 28.87
C SER A 281 38.42 -11.19 29.35
N HIS A 282 39.34 -11.99 28.81
CA HIS A 282 40.77 -12.01 29.15
C HIS A 282 41.58 -12.41 27.90
N PRO A 283 42.84 -11.94 27.73
CA PRO A 283 43.70 -12.38 26.63
C PRO A 283 43.98 -13.90 26.66
N PRO A 284 44.24 -14.55 25.51
CA PRO A 284 44.57 -15.97 25.44
C PRO A 284 45.79 -16.36 26.31
N ALA A 285 45.70 -17.52 26.96
CA ALA A 285 46.78 -18.06 27.79
C ALA A 285 48.06 -18.29 26.97
N GLY A 286 49.21 -18.14 27.62
CA GLY A 286 50.52 -18.47 27.02
C GLY A 286 50.96 -17.60 25.81
N LYS A 287 50.26 -16.49 25.52
CA LYS A 287 50.38 -15.70 24.27
C LYS A 287 49.91 -16.43 22.99
N GLN A 288 49.04 -17.43 23.12
CA GLN A 288 48.42 -18.09 21.97
C GLN A 288 47.79 -17.05 21.01
N SER A 289 48.00 -17.20 19.70
CA SER A 289 47.45 -16.26 18.73
C SER A 289 45.92 -16.37 18.61
N LEU A 290 45.27 -15.25 18.29
CA LEU A 290 43.81 -15.09 18.38
C LEU A 290 43.05 -16.07 17.47
N LEU A 291 43.57 -16.36 16.27
CA LEU A 291 42.98 -17.36 15.37
C LEU A 291 43.11 -18.79 15.92
N VAL A 292 44.24 -19.14 16.55
CA VAL A 292 44.40 -20.47 17.16
C VAL A 292 43.50 -20.61 18.38
N HIS A 293 43.31 -19.54 19.16
CA HIS A 293 42.32 -19.50 20.24
C HIS A 293 40.89 -19.67 19.70
N TYR A 294 40.54 -19.02 18.59
CA TYR A 294 39.24 -19.21 17.93
C TYR A 294 39.03 -20.67 17.51
N LEU A 295 39.96 -21.27 16.77
CA LEU A 295 39.85 -22.63 16.23
C LEU A 295 39.89 -23.73 17.31
N THR A 296 40.42 -23.45 18.49
CA THR A 296 40.50 -24.43 19.60
C THR A 296 39.46 -24.23 20.69
N GLN A 297 38.92 -23.02 20.86
CA GLN A 297 38.03 -22.68 21.98
C GLN A 297 36.89 -21.72 21.59
N GLY A 298 37.19 -20.66 20.83
CA GLY A 298 36.24 -19.58 20.54
C GLY A 298 35.03 -20.01 19.72
N GLU A 299 35.22 -20.85 18.70
CA GLU A 299 34.11 -21.34 17.87
C GLU A 299 33.16 -22.26 18.66
N ALA A 300 33.69 -23.08 19.57
CA ALA A 300 32.91 -23.91 20.48
C ALA A 300 32.14 -23.09 21.55
N GLN A 301 32.52 -21.82 21.75
CA GLN A 301 31.80 -20.84 22.56
C GLN A 301 30.83 -19.98 21.72
N ASN A 302 30.69 -20.26 20.42
CA ASN A 302 29.96 -19.47 19.42
C ASN A 302 30.35 -17.98 19.37
N LEU A 303 31.63 -17.67 19.65
CA LEU A 303 32.18 -16.34 19.42
C LEU A 303 32.31 -16.09 17.91
N LYS A 304 32.08 -14.86 17.48
CA LYS A 304 32.12 -14.49 16.05
C LYS A 304 33.55 -14.13 15.62
N PRO A 305 34.07 -14.64 14.49
CA PRO A 305 35.39 -14.27 13.96
C PRO A 305 35.40 -12.90 13.26
N ASN A 306 34.24 -12.44 12.79
CA ASN A 306 33.98 -11.11 12.24
C ASN A 306 32.47 -10.80 12.37
N PRO A 307 32.01 -9.53 12.28
CA PRO A 307 30.61 -9.16 12.52
C PRO A 307 29.58 -9.88 11.63
N LEU A 308 29.99 -10.25 10.41
CA LEU A 308 29.15 -10.79 9.33
C LEU A 308 29.20 -12.32 9.20
N PHE A 309 29.88 -13.01 10.14
CA PHE A 309 29.92 -14.46 10.21
C PHE A 309 29.37 -14.94 11.56
N ASP A 310 28.21 -15.61 11.52
CA ASP A 310 27.54 -16.25 12.65
C ASP A 310 27.74 -17.77 12.52
N PRO A 311 28.63 -18.41 13.32
CA PRO A 311 28.97 -19.82 13.15
C PRO A 311 27.76 -20.75 13.30
N ALA A 312 26.87 -20.50 14.26
CA ALA A 312 25.67 -21.29 14.45
C ALA A 312 24.71 -21.18 13.24
N TYR A 313 24.46 -19.97 12.76
CA TYR A 313 23.61 -19.73 11.58
C TYR A 313 24.16 -20.41 10.31
N TYR A 314 25.45 -20.21 10.01
CA TYR A 314 26.07 -20.83 8.84
C TYR A 314 26.14 -22.36 8.96
N ALA A 315 26.45 -22.92 10.14
CA ALA A 315 26.44 -24.37 10.35
C ALA A 315 25.05 -24.99 10.13
N GLN A 316 23.99 -24.32 10.62
CA GLN A 316 22.60 -24.75 10.43
C GLN A 316 22.19 -24.75 8.94
N GLN A 317 22.62 -23.76 8.15
CA GLN A 317 22.31 -23.71 6.72
C GLN A 317 23.15 -24.66 5.86
N SER A 318 24.43 -24.84 6.18
CA SER A 318 25.38 -25.58 5.34
C SER A 318 25.48 -27.06 5.66
N GLY A 319 25.03 -27.51 6.83
CA GLY A 319 25.26 -28.87 7.31
C GLY A 319 26.74 -29.17 7.60
N ALA A 320 27.55 -28.13 7.83
CA ALA A 320 28.99 -28.23 8.05
C ALA A 320 29.35 -29.24 9.15
N SER A 321 30.32 -30.12 8.85
CA SER A 321 30.82 -31.12 9.79
C SER A 321 32.25 -31.54 9.45
N GLY A 322 32.96 -32.10 10.44
CA GLY A 322 34.33 -32.62 10.28
C GLY A 322 35.47 -31.59 10.28
N LEU A 323 35.17 -30.31 10.09
CA LEU A 323 36.10 -29.18 10.17
C LEU A 323 35.54 -28.06 11.08
N PRO A 324 36.40 -27.13 11.56
CA PRO A 324 35.96 -25.85 12.09
C PRO A 324 35.06 -25.11 11.10
N ILE A 325 34.01 -24.47 11.59
CA ILE A 325 32.92 -23.88 10.81
C ILE A 325 33.41 -22.72 9.93
N LEU A 326 34.31 -21.86 10.43
CA LEU A 326 34.92 -20.81 9.63
C LEU A 326 35.86 -21.37 8.55
N GLU A 327 36.59 -22.46 8.84
CA GLU A 327 37.47 -23.12 7.86
C GLU A 327 36.65 -23.83 6.77
N HIS A 328 35.52 -24.43 7.15
CA HIS A 328 34.53 -24.99 6.23
C HIS A 328 33.95 -23.92 5.30
N TYR A 329 33.68 -22.69 5.79
CA TYR A 329 33.28 -21.58 4.93
C TYR A 329 34.41 -21.17 3.96
N ALA A 330 35.65 -21.05 4.43
CA ALA A 330 36.77 -20.69 3.58
C ALA A 330 37.03 -21.73 2.47
N ARG A 331 36.94 -23.03 2.78
CA ARG A 331 37.12 -24.13 1.81
C ARG A 331 35.90 -24.33 0.88
N TYR A 332 34.68 -24.25 1.40
CA TYR A 332 33.47 -24.75 0.72
C TYR A 332 32.30 -23.76 0.65
N GLY A 333 32.32 -22.67 1.41
CA GLY A 333 31.23 -21.68 1.50
C GLY A 333 30.84 -21.10 0.13
N ARG A 334 31.81 -20.84 -0.75
CA ARG A 334 31.60 -20.45 -2.15
C ARG A 334 30.77 -21.49 -2.92
N ALA A 335 31.14 -22.77 -2.85
CA ALA A 335 30.52 -23.84 -3.64
C ALA A 335 29.11 -24.19 -3.13
N LEU A 336 28.87 -24.00 -1.83
CA LEU A 336 27.56 -24.19 -1.20
C LEU A 336 26.62 -23.00 -1.41
N GLY A 337 27.17 -21.78 -1.60
CA GLY A 337 26.40 -20.55 -1.76
C GLY A 337 25.54 -20.17 -0.54
N ALA A 338 25.80 -20.77 0.63
CA ALA A 338 25.08 -20.51 1.88
C ALA A 338 25.53 -19.18 2.51
N ALA A 339 24.63 -18.55 3.27
CA ALA A 339 24.87 -17.22 3.84
C ALA A 339 25.72 -17.31 5.14
N PRO A 340 26.72 -16.45 5.33
CA PRO A 340 27.51 -16.40 6.57
C PRO A 340 26.74 -15.72 7.71
N SER A 341 25.75 -14.88 7.40
CA SER A 341 24.84 -14.24 8.36
C SER A 341 23.56 -13.74 7.68
N ARG A 342 22.58 -13.30 8.48
CA ARG A 342 21.19 -13.00 8.07
C ARG A 342 21.02 -11.93 6.99
N LEU A 343 21.94 -10.96 6.88
CA LEU A 343 21.89 -9.87 5.89
C LEU A 343 23.11 -9.88 4.96
N PHE A 344 23.66 -11.06 4.65
CA PHE A 344 24.71 -11.21 3.64
C PHE A 344 24.37 -12.35 2.68
N ASP A 345 23.98 -12.02 1.45
CA ASP A 345 23.67 -13.03 0.44
C ASP A 345 24.92 -13.40 -0.38
N SER A 346 25.47 -14.58 -0.09
CA SER A 346 26.62 -15.16 -0.79
C SER A 346 26.42 -15.30 -2.30
N ARG A 347 25.19 -15.54 -2.79
CA ARG A 347 24.87 -15.68 -4.22
C ARG A 347 24.77 -14.32 -4.90
N TRP A 348 24.09 -13.36 -4.26
CA TRP A 348 23.98 -11.98 -4.73
C TRP A 348 25.36 -11.30 -4.82
N VAL A 349 26.22 -11.50 -3.81
CA VAL A 349 27.60 -10.98 -3.84
C VAL A 349 28.45 -11.73 -4.88
N ALA A 350 28.31 -13.06 -5.03
CA ALA A 350 29.00 -13.80 -6.08
C ALA A 350 28.65 -13.28 -7.49
N GLY A 351 27.38 -12.93 -7.74
CA GLY A 351 26.93 -12.29 -8.99
C GLY A 351 27.50 -10.88 -9.25
N GLN A 352 28.24 -10.30 -8.31
CA GLN A 352 28.99 -9.05 -8.46
C GLN A 352 30.51 -9.26 -8.59
N MET A 353 31.02 -10.47 -8.37
CA MET A 353 32.45 -10.76 -8.45
C MET A 353 32.90 -10.82 -9.92
N PRO A 354 34.11 -10.36 -10.26
CA PRO A 354 34.67 -10.59 -11.59
C PRO A 354 35.04 -12.08 -11.75
N PRO A 355 34.91 -12.68 -12.94
CA PRO A 355 35.18 -14.12 -13.17
C PRO A 355 36.58 -14.61 -12.77
N SER A 356 37.56 -13.71 -12.65
CA SER A 356 38.87 -14.02 -12.08
C SER A 356 38.79 -14.27 -10.56
N ALA A 357 38.11 -13.41 -9.81
CA ALA A 357 37.92 -13.53 -8.37
C ALA A 357 36.88 -14.60 -8.00
N GLU A 358 35.86 -14.80 -8.84
CA GLU A 358 34.94 -15.94 -8.72
C GLU A 358 35.74 -17.23 -8.50
N SER A 359 36.84 -17.43 -9.25
CA SER A 359 37.56 -18.69 -9.27
C SER A 359 38.33 -19.03 -7.98
N THR A 360 38.65 -18.04 -7.13
CA THR A 360 39.69 -18.18 -6.08
C THR A 360 39.26 -17.90 -4.64
N VAL A 361 38.27 -17.04 -4.37
CA VAL A 361 37.94 -16.57 -3.00
C VAL A 361 36.46 -16.75 -2.65
N SER A 362 36.13 -16.69 -1.35
CA SER A 362 34.73 -16.73 -0.90
C SER A 362 34.03 -15.35 -1.02
N PRO A 363 32.68 -15.29 -1.16
CA PRO A 363 31.98 -14.01 -1.34
C PRO A 363 32.17 -13.02 -0.18
N LEU A 364 32.18 -13.48 1.07
CA LEU A 364 32.43 -12.63 2.25
C LEU A 364 33.89 -12.16 2.32
N GLU A 365 34.84 -13.01 1.96
CA GLU A 365 36.26 -12.63 1.90
C GLU A 365 36.50 -11.59 0.79
N TYR A 366 35.87 -11.75 -0.37
CA TYR A 366 35.90 -10.74 -1.43
C TYR A 366 35.34 -9.40 -0.95
N TYR A 367 34.21 -9.41 -0.24
CA TYR A 367 33.60 -8.21 0.35
C TYR A 367 34.56 -7.46 1.30
N PHE A 368 35.23 -8.20 2.21
CA PHE A 368 36.24 -7.60 3.08
C PHE A 368 37.49 -7.13 2.32
N ARG A 369 37.95 -7.85 1.29
CA ARG A 369 39.05 -7.40 0.41
C ARG A 369 38.70 -6.15 -0.42
N GLN A 370 37.41 -5.82 -0.62
CA GLN A 370 36.98 -4.53 -1.18
C GLN A 370 36.76 -3.43 -0.12
N GLY A 371 37.10 -3.68 1.15
CA GLY A 371 36.89 -2.71 2.25
C GLY A 371 35.41 -2.42 2.52
N GLY A 372 34.54 -3.43 2.36
CA GLY A 372 33.09 -3.32 2.59
C GLY A 372 32.31 -2.61 1.48
N LYS A 373 32.93 -2.33 0.33
CA LYS A 373 32.32 -1.58 -0.78
C LYS A 373 32.11 -2.47 -2.01
N LEU A 374 30.91 -2.43 -2.56
CA LEU A 374 30.51 -3.17 -3.78
C LEU A 374 29.78 -2.24 -4.75
N ALA A 375 29.49 -2.73 -5.95
CA ALA A 375 28.71 -1.99 -6.95
C ALA A 375 27.20 -1.94 -6.63
N LYS A 376 26.71 -2.88 -5.82
CA LYS A 376 25.42 -2.90 -5.14
C LYS A 376 25.60 -3.45 -3.73
N ASP A 377 24.72 -3.06 -2.81
CA ASP A 377 24.72 -3.54 -1.43
C ASP A 377 24.79 -5.08 -1.29
N PRO A 378 25.39 -5.61 -0.20
CA PRO A 378 25.60 -7.04 0.02
C PRO A 378 24.30 -7.87 0.23
N HIS A 379 23.15 -7.21 0.38
CA HIS A 379 21.84 -7.86 0.50
C HIS A 379 20.72 -6.91 0.06
N PRO A 380 19.71 -7.34 -0.73
CA PRO A 380 18.65 -6.45 -1.25
C PRO A 380 17.79 -5.71 -0.20
N LEU A 381 17.78 -6.17 1.06
CA LEU A 381 17.08 -5.51 2.17
C LEU A 381 18.01 -4.66 3.08
N PHE A 382 19.19 -4.30 2.60
CA PHE A 382 20.08 -3.33 3.26
C PHE A 382 20.56 -2.30 2.23
N SER A 383 20.59 -1.01 2.58
CA SER A 383 21.15 0.04 1.73
C SER A 383 22.19 0.84 2.49
N GLY A 384 23.46 0.55 2.25
CA GLY A 384 24.59 1.12 2.98
C GLY A 384 24.77 2.62 2.73
N SER A 385 24.51 3.11 1.51
CA SER A 385 24.59 4.55 1.21
C SER A 385 23.50 5.34 1.93
N TRP A 386 22.26 4.85 1.94
CA TRP A 386 21.18 5.49 2.67
C TRP A 386 21.39 5.39 4.18
N TYR A 387 21.76 4.21 4.69
CA TYR A 387 22.01 3.96 6.12
C TYR A 387 23.08 4.90 6.70
N LEU A 388 24.16 5.17 5.96
CA LEU A 388 25.16 6.18 6.37
C LEU A 388 24.59 7.60 6.38
N SER A 389 23.68 7.94 5.46
CA SER A 389 23.08 9.28 5.39
C SER A 389 22.02 9.54 6.48
N GLU A 390 21.26 8.52 6.87
CA GLU A 390 20.23 8.60 7.91
C GLU A 390 20.84 8.50 9.32
N TYR A 391 21.93 7.73 9.48
CA TYR A 391 22.60 7.52 10.76
C TYR A 391 24.09 7.93 10.72
N PRO A 392 24.42 9.23 10.78
CA PRO A 392 25.81 9.73 10.71
C PRO A 392 26.78 9.18 11.77
N GLU A 393 26.28 8.58 12.86
CA GLU A 393 27.13 7.83 13.80
C GLU A 393 27.77 6.58 13.17
N ALA A 394 27.16 6.00 12.13
CA ALA A 394 27.70 4.88 11.37
C ALA A 394 28.88 5.28 10.48
N GLU A 395 28.87 6.50 9.92
CA GLU A 395 29.95 7.03 9.07
C GLU A 395 31.27 7.20 9.84
N HIS A 396 31.18 7.43 11.15
CA HIS A 396 32.31 7.59 12.05
C HIS A 396 32.79 6.25 12.67
N SER A 397 32.23 5.12 12.24
CA SER A 397 32.60 3.78 12.72
C SER A 397 33.90 3.28 12.08
N THR A 398 34.58 2.35 12.76
CA THR A 398 35.65 1.54 12.16
C THR A 398 35.14 0.29 11.44
N LEU A 399 33.83 0.01 11.55
CA LEU A 399 33.14 -1.07 10.85
C LEU A 399 32.57 -0.57 9.52
N ASP A 400 32.43 -1.46 8.53
CA ASP A 400 31.64 -1.19 7.33
C ASP A 400 30.14 -1.00 7.69
N PRO A 401 29.31 -0.41 6.81
CA PRO A 401 27.92 -0.08 7.12
C PRO A 401 27.08 -1.29 7.54
N LEU A 402 27.27 -2.46 6.93
CA LEU A 402 26.53 -3.67 7.27
C LEU A 402 27.02 -4.23 8.61
N SER A 403 28.33 -4.29 8.84
CA SER A 403 28.92 -4.68 10.12
C SER A 403 28.45 -3.78 11.27
N HIS A 404 28.35 -2.46 11.03
CA HIS A 404 27.79 -1.51 11.99
C HIS A 404 26.29 -1.77 12.26
N PHE A 405 25.50 -2.06 11.22
CA PHE A 405 24.10 -2.42 11.40
C PHE A 405 23.95 -3.72 12.20
N MET A 406 24.65 -4.79 11.82
CA MET A 406 24.56 -6.12 12.43
C MET A 406 24.92 -6.13 13.91
N GLU A 407 25.86 -5.28 14.35
CA GLU A 407 26.29 -5.23 15.76
C GLU A 407 25.71 -4.08 16.59
N ILE A 408 25.32 -2.96 15.98
CA ILE A 408 24.87 -1.76 16.71
C ILE A 408 23.49 -1.31 16.23
N GLY A 409 23.33 -1.04 14.94
CA GLY A 409 22.08 -0.47 14.38
C GLY A 409 20.83 -1.31 14.69
N ALA A 410 20.90 -2.62 14.43
CA ALA A 410 19.81 -3.57 14.68
C ALA A 410 19.39 -3.61 16.17
N LYS A 411 20.32 -3.38 17.10
CA LYS A 411 20.07 -3.35 18.55
C LYS A 411 19.53 -1.98 19.00
N LYS A 412 19.90 -0.90 18.31
CA LYS A 412 19.32 0.46 18.48
C LYS A 412 17.92 0.60 17.85
N GLY A 413 17.46 -0.38 17.07
CA GLY A 413 16.19 -0.32 16.36
C GLY A 413 16.25 0.54 15.09
N PHE A 414 17.43 0.72 14.50
CA PHE A 414 17.60 1.42 13.23
C PHE A 414 17.00 0.62 12.07
N ASP A 415 16.70 1.31 10.98
CA ASP A 415 16.18 0.74 9.75
C ASP A 415 17.34 0.29 8.84
N PRO A 416 17.26 -0.90 8.22
CA PRO A 416 18.31 -1.38 7.31
C PRO A 416 18.20 -0.77 5.90
N HIS A 417 17.01 -0.32 5.50
CA HIS A 417 16.66 0.11 4.15
C HIS A 417 15.47 1.08 4.23
N PRO A 418 15.37 2.13 3.38
CA PRO A 418 14.32 3.16 3.45
C PRO A 418 12.89 2.68 3.13
N LEU A 419 12.66 1.36 3.10
CA LEU A 419 11.35 0.72 2.90
C LEU A 419 11.06 -0.34 3.97
N PHE A 420 11.92 -0.49 4.98
CA PHE A 420 11.70 -1.39 6.11
C PHE A 420 11.70 -0.58 7.39
N ASP A 421 10.52 -0.36 7.96
CA ASP A 421 10.34 0.35 9.23
C ASP A 421 10.50 -0.64 10.38
N SER A 422 11.71 -0.70 10.96
CA SER A 422 12.02 -1.56 12.10
C SER A 422 11.11 -1.27 13.29
N LYS A 423 10.77 0.00 13.52
CA LYS A 423 10.04 0.43 14.71
C LYS A 423 8.56 0.05 14.61
N GLY A 424 7.86 0.52 13.58
CA GLY A 424 6.45 0.20 13.37
C GLY A 424 6.25 -1.28 13.12
N TYR A 425 7.16 -1.97 12.42
CA TYR A 425 7.09 -3.44 12.29
C TYR A 425 7.11 -4.13 13.66
N ARG A 426 7.97 -3.69 14.61
CA ARG A 426 7.98 -4.23 15.97
C ARG A 426 6.74 -3.86 16.79
N GLU A 427 6.22 -2.65 16.62
CA GLU A 427 5.05 -2.16 17.37
C GLU A 427 3.75 -2.82 16.88
N PHE A 428 3.52 -2.87 15.56
CA PHE A 428 2.35 -3.53 14.95
C PHE A 428 2.32 -5.05 15.14
N TYR A 429 3.48 -5.72 15.11
CA TYR A 429 3.57 -7.18 15.24
C TYR A 429 4.10 -7.65 16.60
N SER A 430 4.02 -6.80 17.63
CA SER A 430 4.59 -7.04 18.96
C SER A 430 4.16 -8.36 19.61
N GLU A 431 2.96 -8.88 19.31
CA GLU A 431 2.47 -10.18 19.81
C GLU A 431 3.18 -11.41 19.19
N PHE A 432 3.90 -11.24 18.07
CA PHE A 432 4.69 -12.28 17.41
C PHE A 432 6.16 -12.32 17.88
N PHE A 433 6.66 -11.27 18.55
CA PHE A 433 8.06 -11.17 18.94
C PHE A 433 8.43 -12.05 20.15
N ALA A 434 9.27 -13.06 19.91
CA ALA A 434 9.92 -13.84 20.95
C ALA A 434 11.19 -13.12 21.48
N GLY A 435 11.01 -12.17 22.41
CA GLY A 435 12.11 -11.43 23.03
C GLY A 435 12.72 -10.35 22.14
N ASP A 436 13.96 -9.94 22.43
CA ASP A 436 14.58 -8.72 21.87
C ASP A 436 15.04 -8.83 20.39
N LEU A 437 14.67 -9.90 19.67
CA LEU A 437 15.08 -10.18 18.28
C LEU A 437 14.88 -8.95 17.37
N PRO A 438 15.92 -8.42 16.70
CA PRO A 438 15.78 -7.25 15.84
C PRO A 438 14.73 -7.40 14.72
N PRO A 439 14.01 -6.33 14.35
CA PRO A 439 12.79 -6.44 13.55
C PRO A 439 13.00 -7.02 12.14
N ILE A 440 14.08 -6.64 11.46
CA ILE A 440 14.46 -7.21 10.17
C ILE A 440 14.81 -8.71 10.26
N PHE A 441 15.39 -9.17 11.37
CA PHE A 441 15.68 -10.60 11.56
C PHE A 441 14.39 -11.39 11.82
N HIS A 442 13.45 -10.84 12.61
CA HIS A 442 12.10 -11.42 12.71
C HIS A 442 11.39 -11.48 11.36
N TYR A 443 11.50 -10.46 10.51
CA TYR A 443 10.90 -10.48 9.18
C TYR A 443 11.51 -11.58 8.29
N LEU A 444 12.84 -11.73 8.34
CA LEU A 444 13.57 -12.76 7.59
C LEU A 444 13.28 -14.19 8.08
N GLU A 445 13.16 -14.40 9.40
CA GLU A 445 12.96 -15.74 10.00
C GLU A 445 11.49 -16.18 10.05
N PHE A 446 10.54 -15.26 10.24
CA PHE A 446 9.12 -15.59 10.47
C PHE A 446 8.14 -14.73 9.68
N GLY A 447 8.43 -13.44 9.51
CA GLY A 447 7.46 -12.46 9.01
C GLY A 447 6.95 -12.76 7.60
N GLN A 448 7.78 -13.34 6.75
CA GLN A 448 7.38 -13.75 5.39
C GLN A 448 6.40 -14.92 5.39
N GLU A 449 6.66 -15.99 6.15
CA GLU A 449 5.75 -17.15 6.23
C GLU A 449 4.41 -16.79 6.89
N LEU A 450 4.43 -15.80 7.77
CA LEU A 450 3.26 -15.23 8.46
C LEU A 450 2.54 -14.13 7.65
N GLY A 451 3.00 -13.78 6.44
CA GLY A 451 2.39 -12.74 5.59
C GLY A 451 2.48 -11.31 6.14
N LEU A 452 3.38 -11.05 7.10
CA LEU A 452 3.55 -9.76 7.75
C LEU A 452 4.18 -8.75 6.77
N ARG A 453 3.80 -7.47 6.87
CA ARG A 453 4.21 -6.44 5.91
C ARG A 453 5.43 -5.65 6.42
N PRO A 454 6.49 -5.49 5.61
CA PRO A 454 7.69 -4.72 5.99
C PRO A 454 7.45 -3.20 6.02
N ASN A 455 6.39 -2.73 5.35
CA ASN A 455 5.84 -1.38 5.41
C ASN A 455 4.38 -1.40 4.91
N PRO A 456 3.54 -0.38 5.18
CA PRO A 456 2.13 -0.36 4.77
C PRO A 456 1.86 -0.40 3.25
N LEU A 457 2.85 -0.09 2.41
CA LEU A 457 2.71 0.00 0.95
C LEU A 457 3.07 -1.29 0.20
N PHE A 458 3.70 -2.26 0.87
CA PHE A 458 4.11 -3.54 0.29
C PHE A 458 3.19 -4.70 0.74
N ASP A 459 2.70 -5.45 -0.23
CA ASP A 459 1.82 -6.61 -0.04
C ASP A 459 2.45 -7.82 -0.74
N ALA A 460 2.94 -8.79 0.05
CA ALA A 460 3.72 -9.91 -0.47
C ALA A 460 2.90 -10.84 -1.37
N ASP A 461 1.65 -11.14 -1.00
CA ASP A 461 0.76 -12.01 -1.77
C ASP A 461 0.43 -11.39 -3.13
N PHE A 462 0.08 -10.09 -3.16
CA PHE A 462 -0.14 -9.38 -4.41
C PHE A 462 1.14 -9.33 -5.26
N TYR A 463 2.27 -8.95 -4.66
CA TYR A 463 3.54 -8.83 -5.39
C TYR A 463 3.98 -10.16 -5.99
N LEU A 464 3.81 -11.27 -5.27
CA LEU A 464 4.01 -12.62 -5.80
C LEU A 464 3.00 -12.93 -6.92
N SER A 465 1.71 -12.67 -6.74
CA SER A 465 0.69 -12.99 -7.76
C SER A 465 0.94 -12.32 -9.12
N GLU A 466 1.56 -11.15 -9.14
CA GLU A 466 1.92 -10.42 -10.36
C GLU A 466 3.34 -10.76 -10.87
N ASN A 467 4.29 -11.15 -10.00
CA ASN A 467 5.73 -11.21 -10.33
C ASN A 467 6.45 -12.54 -9.99
N GLN A 468 5.75 -13.61 -9.57
CA GLN A 468 6.38 -14.87 -9.14
C GLN A 468 7.35 -15.46 -10.17
N VAL A 469 7.05 -15.32 -11.47
CA VAL A 469 7.92 -15.76 -12.60
C VAL A 469 9.20 -14.94 -12.79
N HIS A 470 9.50 -14.00 -11.88
CA HIS A 470 10.73 -13.19 -11.88
C HIS A 470 11.62 -13.42 -10.65
N LEU A 471 11.14 -14.13 -9.63
CA LEU A 471 11.93 -14.49 -8.45
C LEU A 471 12.83 -15.71 -8.73
N GLN A 472 13.97 -15.76 -8.05
CA GLN A 472 14.88 -16.92 -8.01
C GLN A 472 14.63 -17.80 -6.77
N ASP A 473 15.06 -19.07 -6.81
CA ASP A 473 14.92 -20.02 -5.70
C ASP A 473 15.64 -19.54 -4.42
N GLY A 474 14.86 -19.00 -3.49
CA GLY A 474 15.31 -18.44 -2.22
C GLY A 474 15.23 -16.90 -2.12
N GLU A 475 14.83 -16.19 -3.17
CA GLU A 475 14.57 -14.75 -3.09
C GLU A 475 13.30 -14.44 -2.30
N THR A 476 13.37 -13.46 -1.41
CA THR A 476 12.21 -12.95 -0.66
C THR A 476 11.36 -12.05 -1.55
N ALA A 477 10.03 -12.07 -1.39
CA ALA A 477 9.13 -11.22 -2.19
C ALA A 477 9.51 -9.72 -2.09
N PHE A 478 9.80 -9.25 -0.89
CA PHE A 478 10.22 -7.88 -0.63
C PHE A 478 11.67 -7.59 -1.08
N GLY A 479 12.57 -8.57 -1.01
CA GLY A 479 13.95 -8.44 -1.51
C GLY A 479 14.00 -8.35 -3.04
N HIS A 480 13.22 -9.18 -3.74
CA HIS A 480 13.03 -9.04 -5.18
C HIS A 480 12.38 -7.70 -5.55
N PHE A 481 11.46 -7.15 -4.74
CA PHE A 481 10.96 -5.79 -4.94
C PHE A 481 12.07 -4.74 -4.82
N CYS A 482 12.83 -4.73 -3.73
CA CYS A 482 13.88 -3.75 -3.50
C CYS A 482 15.01 -3.83 -4.55
N GLY A 483 15.49 -5.04 -4.87
CA GLY A 483 16.59 -5.26 -5.81
C GLY A 483 16.22 -5.14 -7.29
N VAL A 484 14.99 -5.53 -7.68
CA VAL A 484 14.56 -5.64 -9.09
C VAL A 484 13.26 -4.89 -9.37
N GLY A 485 12.22 -5.11 -8.56
CA GLY A 485 10.88 -4.57 -8.80
C GLY A 485 10.81 -3.04 -8.85
N ILE A 486 11.63 -2.36 -8.05
CA ILE A 486 11.88 -0.93 -8.14
C ILE A 486 12.39 -0.58 -9.56
N ASN A 487 13.55 -1.10 -9.96
CA ASN A 487 14.14 -0.82 -11.28
C ASN A 487 13.27 -1.24 -12.48
N LYS A 488 12.28 -2.11 -12.27
CA LYS A 488 11.29 -2.55 -13.29
C LYS A 488 9.94 -1.83 -13.24
N LYS A 489 9.71 -0.97 -12.24
CA LYS A 489 8.43 -0.27 -11.99
C LYS A 489 7.25 -1.23 -11.78
N PHE A 490 7.55 -2.37 -11.13
CA PHE A 490 6.55 -3.31 -10.64
C PHE A 490 5.75 -2.69 -9.48
N ARG A 491 4.53 -3.18 -9.27
CA ARG A 491 3.55 -2.61 -8.32
C ARG A 491 3.70 -3.30 -6.96
N PRO A 492 3.97 -2.58 -5.85
CA PRO A 492 4.20 -3.20 -4.54
C PRO A 492 2.92 -3.69 -3.84
N SER A 493 1.74 -3.16 -4.19
CA SER A 493 0.45 -3.54 -3.60
C SER A 493 -0.74 -3.18 -4.49
N ARG A 494 -1.90 -3.81 -4.20
CA ARG A 494 -3.20 -3.39 -4.78
C ARG A 494 -3.52 -1.94 -4.41
N LEU A 495 -3.24 -1.54 -3.16
CA LEU A 495 -3.35 -0.16 -2.67
C LEU A 495 -2.60 0.83 -3.56
N PHE A 496 -1.29 0.58 -3.76
CA PHE A 496 -0.46 1.45 -4.60
C PHE A 496 -1.00 1.56 -6.03
N SER A 497 -1.42 0.42 -6.60
CA SER A 497 -1.99 0.33 -7.95
C SER A 497 -3.28 1.14 -8.09
N PHE A 498 -4.19 0.98 -7.12
CA PHE A 498 -5.50 1.64 -7.12
C PHE A 498 -5.38 3.15 -6.95
N CYS A 499 -4.67 3.62 -5.91
CA CYS A 499 -4.55 5.07 -5.69
C CYS A 499 -3.86 5.77 -6.89
N LEU A 500 -2.86 5.12 -7.51
CA LEU A 500 -2.21 5.61 -8.73
C LEU A 500 -3.18 5.66 -9.93
N GLN A 501 -4.22 4.82 -9.98
CA GLN A 501 -5.26 4.87 -11.02
C GLN A 501 -6.34 5.91 -10.69
N PHE A 502 -6.87 5.93 -9.46
CA PHE A 502 -7.85 6.92 -9.00
C PHE A 502 -7.38 8.36 -9.30
N PHE A 503 -6.13 8.67 -8.98
CA PHE A 503 -5.52 9.98 -9.25
C PHE A 503 -5.02 10.22 -10.69
N ARG A 504 -5.37 9.33 -11.63
CA ARG A 504 -5.29 9.51 -13.09
C ARG A 504 -6.66 9.66 -13.73
N ASP A 505 -7.64 8.90 -13.26
CA ASP A 505 -8.93 8.75 -13.93
C ASP A 505 -9.92 9.85 -13.50
N ASN A 506 -9.89 10.28 -12.22
CA ASN A 506 -10.58 11.50 -11.74
C ASN A 506 -9.83 12.78 -12.17
N SER A 507 -9.74 12.99 -13.49
CA SER A 507 -9.38 14.29 -14.08
C SER A 507 -10.25 14.56 -15.31
N VAL A 508 -11.52 14.88 -15.06
CA VAL A 508 -12.42 15.39 -16.10
C VAL A 508 -11.80 16.67 -16.68
N LEU A 509 -11.41 16.61 -17.96
CA LEU A 509 -10.87 17.73 -18.76
C LEU A 509 -9.45 18.27 -18.47
N ARG A 510 -8.41 17.42 -18.26
CA ARG A 510 -7.07 17.68 -18.89
C ARG A 510 -6.04 16.54 -18.80
N ARG A 511 -5.15 16.49 -19.81
CA ARG A 511 -3.97 15.61 -19.86
C ARG A 511 -2.86 16.06 -18.89
N ALA A 512 -3.03 15.85 -17.60
CA ALA A 512 -1.90 15.80 -16.66
C ALA A 512 -1.28 14.38 -16.67
N ARG A 513 0.04 14.26 -16.42
CA ARG A 513 0.66 12.94 -16.20
C ARG A 513 0.37 12.49 -14.77
N GLY A 514 0.04 11.21 -14.59
CA GLY A 514 -0.53 10.69 -13.35
C GLY A 514 0.35 10.93 -12.11
N VAL A 515 -0.26 11.47 -11.06
CA VAL A 515 0.37 11.83 -9.78
C VAL A 515 0.57 10.57 -8.91
N ASN A 516 1.75 10.39 -8.32
CA ASN A 516 1.97 9.36 -7.29
C ASN A 516 1.45 9.86 -5.92
N PRO A 517 0.43 9.23 -5.32
CA PRO A 517 -0.13 9.64 -4.02
C PRO A 517 0.78 9.37 -2.82
N PHE A 518 1.84 8.58 -2.99
CA PHE A 518 2.84 8.26 -1.96
C PHE A 518 4.17 9.00 -2.18
N SER A 519 4.20 10.07 -2.97
CA SER A 519 5.38 10.95 -3.03
C SER A 519 5.66 11.53 -1.63
N GLY A 520 6.88 11.30 -1.13
CA GLY A 520 7.27 11.55 0.27
C GLY A 520 7.59 10.29 1.08
N PHE A 521 7.11 9.10 0.68
CA PHE A 521 7.50 7.81 1.29
C PHE A 521 8.80 7.23 0.76
N PHE A 522 9.18 7.62 -0.45
CA PHE A 522 10.35 7.12 -1.16
C PHE A 522 11.40 8.24 -1.16
N SER A 523 12.62 7.95 -0.71
CA SER A 523 13.70 8.96 -0.63
C SER A 523 14.17 9.44 -2.01
N SER A 524 15.01 10.47 -2.05
CA SER A 524 15.48 11.14 -3.27
C SER A 524 16.00 10.20 -4.36
N ASP A 525 16.64 9.11 -3.95
CA ASP A 525 17.32 8.18 -4.84
C ASP A 525 16.32 7.26 -5.58
N TYR A 526 15.07 7.21 -5.09
CA TYR A 526 13.93 6.51 -5.71
C TYR A 526 13.01 7.47 -6.47
N SER A 527 13.49 8.68 -6.80
CA SER A 527 12.74 9.73 -7.51
C SER A 527 12.13 9.25 -8.84
N GLU A 528 12.64 8.20 -9.47
CA GLU A 528 12.02 7.56 -10.64
C GLU A 528 10.63 6.90 -10.39
N PHE A 529 10.20 6.74 -9.13
CA PHE A 529 8.82 6.41 -8.74
C PHE A 529 7.98 7.63 -8.39
N THR A 530 8.60 8.76 -8.05
CA THR A 530 7.86 10.02 -7.96
C THR A 530 7.41 10.40 -9.38
N SER A 531 6.15 10.79 -9.53
CA SER A 531 5.61 11.21 -10.81
C SER A 531 6.32 12.48 -11.29
N PRO A 532 6.85 12.56 -12.54
CA PRO A 532 7.67 13.68 -12.96
C PRO A 532 6.98 15.04 -12.80
N GLU A 533 7.60 15.91 -12.00
CA GLU A 533 7.45 17.38 -12.01
C GLU A 533 6.00 17.92 -11.92
N SER A 534 5.11 17.21 -11.23
CA SER A 534 3.72 17.64 -10.99
C SER A 534 3.31 17.46 -9.52
N GLU A 535 3.89 18.30 -8.66
CA GLU A 535 3.47 18.41 -7.27
C GLU A 535 2.03 18.95 -7.12
N ILE A 536 1.09 18.04 -6.88
CA ILE A 536 -0.07 18.36 -6.05
C ILE A 536 0.32 18.05 -4.61
N GLN A 537 1.03 19.01 -3.99
CA GLN A 537 1.04 19.16 -2.53
C GLN A 537 -0.41 19.24 -2.03
N VAL A 538 -0.66 18.78 -0.80
CA VAL A 538 -1.98 18.94 -0.17
C VAL A 538 -2.25 20.44 0.02
N LYS A 539 -3.26 20.95 -0.68
CA LYS A 539 -3.66 22.36 -0.73
C LYS A 539 -5.06 22.50 -0.14
N LEU A 540 -5.13 22.73 1.16
CA LEU A 540 -6.37 23.08 1.85
C LEU A 540 -6.55 24.61 1.79
N PRO A 541 -7.75 25.13 1.47
CA PRO A 541 -7.99 26.57 1.46
C PRO A 541 -7.96 27.15 2.89
N PRO A 542 -7.52 28.41 3.08
CA PRO A 542 -7.61 29.07 4.37
C PRO A 542 -9.06 29.55 4.62
N VAL A 543 -9.77 28.88 5.53
CA VAL A 543 -11.16 29.21 5.89
C VAL A 543 -11.25 29.59 7.37
N TYR A 544 -11.95 30.69 7.69
CA TYR A 544 -12.08 31.20 9.07
C TYR A 544 -13.39 30.77 9.75
N ARG A 545 -14.47 30.67 8.98
CA ARG A 545 -15.74 30.04 9.32
C ARG A 545 -16.06 29.08 8.18
N PRO A 546 -15.71 27.79 8.31
CA PRO A 546 -16.14 26.80 7.35
C PRO A 546 -17.61 26.47 7.57
N ASP A 547 -18.26 25.93 6.56
CA ASP A 547 -19.57 25.29 6.70
C ASP A 547 -19.38 23.93 7.41
N VAL A 548 -18.32 23.20 7.03
CA VAL A 548 -18.01 21.84 7.51
C VAL A 548 -16.63 21.72 8.19
N SER A 549 -16.56 21.01 9.31
CA SER A 549 -15.31 20.53 9.90
C SER A 549 -15.11 19.04 9.64
N ILE A 550 -14.14 18.69 8.79
CA ILE A 550 -13.79 17.30 8.49
C ILE A 550 -12.82 16.79 9.56
N ILE A 551 -13.25 15.80 10.34
CA ILE A 551 -12.50 15.21 11.46
C ILE A 551 -12.01 13.83 11.04
N ILE A 552 -10.68 13.67 11.02
CA ILE A 552 -10.00 12.46 10.58
C ILE A 552 -9.24 11.87 11.78
N PRO A 553 -9.77 10.87 12.50
CA PRO A 553 -9.00 10.10 13.47
C PRO A 553 -7.93 9.28 12.75
N ALA A 554 -6.71 9.27 13.26
CA ALA A 554 -5.58 8.62 12.60
C ALA A 554 -4.61 8.00 13.61
N TYR A 555 -4.26 6.72 13.40
CA TYR A 555 -3.32 5.98 14.25
C TYR A 555 -2.33 5.19 13.39
N GLY A 556 -1.07 5.63 13.37
CA GLY A 556 -0.05 5.13 12.45
C GLY A 556 -0.46 5.31 10.98
N GLN A 557 0.12 4.49 10.09
CA GLN A 557 -0.28 4.34 8.70
C GLN A 557 -0.47 5.67 7.92
N ILE A 558 0.46 6.63 8.08
CA ILE A 558 0.37 7.98 7.49
C ILE A 558 0.17 7.99 5.96
N ALA A 559 0.44 6.86 5.28
CA ALA A 559 0.16 6.63 3.86
C ALA A 559 -1.32 6.79 3.50
N PHE A 560 -2.21 6.23 4.32
CA PHE A 560 -3.66 6.35 4.11
C PHE A 560 -4.11 7.78 4.40
N THR A 561 -3.72 8.33 5.54
CA THR A 561 -4.02 9.72 5.94
C THR A 561 -3.61 10.73 4.86
N LEU A 562 -2.41 10.58 4.26
CA LEU A 562 -1.94 11.46 3.18
C LEU A 562 -2.68 11.23 1.85
N ALA A 563 -3.12 10.00 1.54
CA ALA A 563 -3.93 9.73 0.35
C ALA A 563 -5.35 10.30 0.49
N CYS A 564 -5.96 10.16 1.68
CA CYS A 564 -7.22 10.78 2.06
C CYS A 564 -7.15 12.31 1.91
N LEU A 565 -6.17 12.96 2.56
CA LEU A 565 -5.94 14.40 2.44
C LEU A 565 -5.71 14.88 0.99
N ARG A 566 -5.05 14.06 0.14
CA ARG A 566 -4.89 14.36 -1.29
C ARG A 566 -6.18 14.21 -2.10
N SER A 567 -7.14 13.39 -1.67
CA SER A 567 -8.47 13.33 -2.28
C SER A 567 -9.33 14.53 -1.87
N ILE A 568 -9.38 14.88 -0.57
CA ILE A 568 -10.07 16.07 -0.06
C ILE A 568 -9.53 17.34 -0.73
N SER A 569 -8.21 17.46 -0.88
CA SER A 569 -7.54 18.58 -1.56
C SER A 569 -7.79 18.66 -3.08
N ARG A 570 -8.47 17.67 -3.68
CA ARG A 570 -8.74 17.61 -5.13
C ARG A 570 -10.23 17.61 -5.46
N ALA A 571 -11.08 17.11 -4.56
CA ALA A 571 -12.52 17.03 -4.75
C ALA A 571 -13.15 18.42 -4.87
N GLU A 572 -13.77 18.71 -6.01
CA GLU A 572 -14.52 19.95 -6.20
C GLU A 572 -15.81 19.92 -5.35
N ASN A 573 -15.99 20.91 -4.48
CA ASN A 573 -17.18 21.08 -3.62
C ASN A 573 -17.52 22.58 -3.54
N LYS A 574 -18.80 22.92 -3.39
CA LYS A 574 -19.31 24.28 -3.14
C LYS A 574 -19.08 24.69 -1.69
N ALA A 575 -19.31 23.77 -0.76
CA ALA A 575 -19.21 24.00 0.67
C ALA A 575 -17.75 24.29 1.09
N SER A 576 -17.58 25.28 1.96
CA SER A 576 -16.28 25.61 2.56
C SER A 576 -16.01 24.70 3.75
N PHE A 577 -14.76 24.21 3.86
CA PHE A 577 -14.39 23.25 4.90
C PHE A 577 -13.05 23.55 5.56
N GLU A 578 -12.89 23.12 6.81
CA GLU A 578 -11.58 22.92 7.43
C GLU A 578 -11.32 21.43 7.67
N VAL A 579 -10.04 21.04 7.76
CA VAL A 579 -9.65 19.64 8.04
C VAL A 579 -8.88 19.57 9.36
N ILE A 580 -9.35 18.69 10.24
CA ILE A 580 -8.77 18.40 11.55
C ILE A 580 -8.34 16.93 11.54
N VAL A 581 -7.04 16.66 11.58
CA VAL A 581 -6.52 15.30 11.78
C VAL A 581 -6.21 15.13 13.26
N VAL A 582 -6.76 14.08 13.88
CA VAL A 582 -6.51 13.72 15.28
C VAL A 582 -5.58 12.51 15.30
N ASP A 583 -4.30 12.77 15.50
CA ASP A 583 -3.25 11.78 15.69
C ASP A 583 -3.39 11.13 17.08
N ASP A 584 -3.89 9.88 17.11
CA ASP A 584 -4.20 9.14 18.34
C ASP A 584 -2.96 8.51 18.99
N HIS A 585 -1.96 9.37 19.21
CA HIS A 585 -0.64 9.02 19.73
C HIS A 585 0.15 8.04 18.84
N SER A 586 0.10 8.22 17.51
CA SER A 586 0.87 7.42 16.56
C SER A 586 2.37 7.42 16.91
N PRO A 587 3.10 6.31 16.75
CA PRO A 587 4.50 6.23 17.13
C PRO A 587 5.34 7.31 16.45
N ILE A 588 6.16 8.03 17.24
CA ILE A 588 6.83 9.25 16.79
C ILE A 588 7.88 8.94 15.72
N ALA A 589 7.51 9.22 14.47
CA ALA A 589 8.34 9.53 13.30
C ALA A 589 7.42 10.00 12.16
N GLU A 590 6.42 9.18 11.83
CA GLU A 590 5.54 9.29 10.66
C GLU A 590 4.79 10.63 10.50
N TYR A 591 4.33 11.24 11.59
CA TYR A 591 3.32 12.32 11.54
C TYR A 591 3.89 13.74 11.32
N ARG A 592 5.22 13.88 11.24
CA ARG A 592 5.89 15.18 11.00
C ARG A 592 5.39 15.91 9.74
N PRO A 593 5.18 15.25 8.57
CA PRO A 593 4.72 15.92 7.35
C PRO A 593 3.34 16.58 7.48
N LEU A 594 2.47 16.16 8.41
CA LEU A 594 1.18 16.84 8.62
C LEU A 594 1.36 18.26 9.15
N SER A 595 2.41 18.52 9.93
CA SER A 595 2.72 19.87 10.44
C SER A 595 3.23 20.82 9.36
N GLU A 596 3.56 20.31 8.17
CA GLU A 596 4.04 21.07 7.02
C GLU A 596 2.91 21.38 6.01
N ILE A 597 1.73 20.76 6.15
CA ILE A 597 0.58 21.00 5.28
C ILE A 597 -0.13 22.30 5.69
N ALA A 598 -0.09 23.30 4.81
CA ALA A 598 -0.76 24.57 5.02
C ALA A 598 -2.27 24.40 5.23
N ASN A 599 -2.82 25.10 6.23
CA ASN A 599 -4.22 25.09 6.66
C ASN A 599 -4.76 23.74 7.19
N LEU A 600 -3.92 22.71 7.36
CA LEU A 600 -4.29 21.50 8.10
C LEU A 600 -4.24 21.76 9.62
N ARG A 601 -5.24 21.29 10.36
CA ARG A 601 -5.24 21.32 11.83
C ARG A 601 -4.87 19.96 12.39
N ALA A 602 -3.57 19.69 12.48
CA ALA A 602 -3.06 18.49 13.16
C ALA A 602 -3.18 18.65 14.69
N LEU A 603 -4.02 17.84 15.31
CA LEU A 603 -4.12 17.63 16.75
C LEU A 603 -3.44 16.30 17.09
N ARG A 604 -2.94 16.15 18.32
CA ARG A 604 -2.31 14.89 18.77
C ARG A 604 -2.65 14.58 20.22
N ASN A 605 -3.09 13.36 20.47
CA ASN A 605 -3.43 12.87 21.81
C ASN A 605 -2.16 12.55 22.64
N SER A 606 -2.25 12.75 23.95
CA SER A 606 -1.16 12.48 24.91
C SER A 606 -0.90 10.99 25.14
N GLU A 607 -1.88 10.15 24.82
CA GLU A 607 -1.88 8.68 24.86
C GLU A 607 -2.85 8.16 23.79
N ASN A 608 -2.86 6.85 23.49
CA ASN A 608 -3.85 6.27 22.57
C ASN A 608 -5.21 6.17 23.29
N LEU A 609 -6.21 6.90 22.80
CA LEU A 609 -7.54 7.01 23.39
C LEU A 609 -8.58 6.11 22.68
N GLY A 610 -8.29 5.65 21.47
CA GLY A 610 -9.18 4.91 20.59
C GLY A 610 -9.95 5.82 19.62
N TYR A 611 -10.60 5.17 18.65
CA TYR A 611 -11.31 5.82 17.55
C TYR A 611 -12.33 6.85 18.03
N LEU A 612 -13.30 6.41 18.85
CA LEU A 612 -14.45 7.23 19.23
C LEU A 612 -14.04 8.46 20.06
N ARG A 613 -13.02 8.32 20.92
CA ARG A 613 -12.49 9.43 21.73
C ARG A 613 -11.70 10.42 20.90
N SER A 614 -10.97 9.94 19.88
CA SER A 614 -10.29 10.81 18.91
C SER A 614 -11.28 11.62 18.09
N CYS A 615 -12.40 11.03 17.67
CA CYS A 615 -13.50 11.75 17.03
C CYS A 615 -14.11 12.82 17.95
N ASN A 616 -14.43 12.46 19.20
CA ASN A 616 -14.98 13.40 20.19
C ASN A 616 -14.01 14.57 20.48
N ALA A 617 -12.71 14.30 20.62
CA ALA A 617 -11.69 15.33 20.79
C ALA A 617 -11.54 16.23 19.55
N GLY A 618 -11.67 15.68 18.34
CA GLY A 618 -11.72 16.46 17.11
C GLY A 618 -12.94 17.37 17.02
N ALA A 619 -14.11 16.89 17.45
CA ALA A 619 -15.37 17.65 17.47
C ALA A 619 -15.29 18.87 18.40
N GLN A 620 -14.70 18.74 19.59
CA GLN A 620 -14.47 19.87 20.52
C GLN A 620 -13.58 20.98 19.94
N HIS A 621 -12.90 20.71 18.82
CA HIS A 621 -12.05 21.66 18.11
C HIS A 621 -12.63 22.15 16.77
N ALA A 622 -13.79 21.66 16.34
CA ALA A 622 -14.47 22.09 15.12
C ALA A 622 -14.87 23.57 15.12
N ARG A 623 -15.17 24.11 13.93
CA ARG A 623 -15.71 25.48 13.73
C ARG A 623 -16.85 25.55 12.72
N GLY A 624 -17.16 24.44 12.06
CA GLY A 624 -18.28 24.34 11.12
C GLY A 624 -19.60 24.18 11.86
N GLU A 625 -20.68 24.51 11.17
CA GLU A 625 -22.04 24.17 11.61
C GLU A 625 -22.28 22.66 11.50
N ASP A 626 -21.60 22.00 10.57
CA ASP A 626 -21.56 20.56 10.40
C ASP A 626 -20.19 19.95 10.71
N LEU A 627 -20.23 18.74 11.26
CA LEU A 627 -19.10 17.84 11.43
C LEU A 627 -19.18 16.75 10.38
N VAL A 628 -18.06 16.44 9.72
CA VAL A 628 -17.91 15.22 8.93
C VAL A 628 -16.87 14.34 9.61
N ILE A 629 -17.28 13.17 10.08
CA ILE A 629 -16.34 12.14 10.57
C ILE A 629 -15.93 11.29 9.37
N LEU A 630 -14.62 11.17 9.12
CA LEU A 630 -14.06 10.51 7.96
C LEU A 630 -12.85 9.65 8.35
N ASN A 631 -12.88 8.34 8.06
CA ASN A 631 -11.75 7.45 8.34
C ASN A 631 -10.51 7.85 7.54
N ASN A 632 -9.31 7.67 8.11
CA ASN A 632 -8.06 7.99 7.41
C ASN A 632 -7.78 7.05 6.22
N ASP A 633 -8.34 5.83 6.19
CA ASP A 633 -8.28 4.89 5.06
C ASP A 633 -9.45 5.07 4.07
N THR A 634 -9.70 6.32 3.67
CA THR A 634 -10.69 6.71 2.65
C THR A 634 -10.09 7.50 1.48
N LEU A 635 -10.77 7.50 0.33
CA LEU A 635 -10.63 8.50 -0.74
C LEU A 635 -12.03 9.04 -1.11
N VAL A 636 -12.17 10.36 -1.22
CA VAL A 636 -13.45 11.03 -1.49
C VAL A 636 -13.58 11.49 -2.95
N THR A 637 -14.80 11.54 -3.49
CA THR A 637 -15.10 12.02 -4.86
C THR A 637 -15.49 13.51 -4.90
N ASP A 638 -15.60 14.08 -6.09
CA ASP A 638 -16.21 15.41 -6.27
C ASP A 638 -17.66 15.45 -5.74
N GLY A 639 -18.11 16.61 -5.26
CA GLY A 639 -19.45 16.88 -4.75
C GLY A 639 -19.86 16.14 -3.46
N TRP A 640 -18.97 15.35 -2.85
CA TRP A 640 -19.34 14.43 -1.77
C TRP A 640 -19.83 15.14 -0.49
N ILE A 641 -19.32 16.32 -0.16
CA ILE A 641 -19.78 17.12 1.01
C ILE A 641 -21.09 17.82 0.66
N ASP A 642 -21.15 18.43 -0.53
CA ASP A 642 -22.34 19.12 -1.02
C ASP A 642 -23.56 18.19 -0.97
N ALA A 643 -23.40 16.94 -1.45
CA ALA A 643 -24.45 15.92 -1.39
C ALA A 643 -24.91 15.58 0.05
N LEU A 644 -24.00 15.53 1.03
CA LEU A 644 -24.35 15.27 2.42
C LEU A 644 -25.15 16.45 3.03
N ILE A 645 -24.80 17.69 2.69
CA ILE A 645 -25.52 18.90 3.13
C ILE A 645 -26.88 19.01 2.43
N GLU A 646 -26.91 18.93 1.10
CA GLU A 646 -28.11 19.05 0.25
C GLU A 646 -29.17 17.99 0.58
N THR A 647 -28.78 16.87 1.19
CA THR A 647 -29.72 15.86 1.72
C THR A 647 -30.78 16.46 2.66
N ARG A 648 -30.44 17.48 3.47
CA ARG A 648 -31.40 18.12 4.38
C ARG A 648 -32.52 18.90 3.69
N VAL A 649 -32.36 19.24 2.40
CA VAL A 649 -33.42 19.87 1.61
C VAL A 649 -34.59 18.90 1.40
N ASN A 650 -34.29 17.61 1.21
CA ASN A 650 -35.28 16.56 0.98
C ASN A 650 -35.62 15.76 2.25
N PHE A 651 -34.73 15.76 3.25
CA PHE A 651 -34.93 15.15 4.57
C PHE A 651 -34.67 16.18 5.69
N PRO A 652 -35.60 17.13 5.96
CA PRO A 652 -35.38 18.20 6.93
C PRO A 652 -35.19 17.73 8.38
N ASP A 653 -35.56 16.50 8.69
CA ASP A 653 -35.38 15.86 9.99
C ASP A 653 -34.06 15.08 10.12
N ALA A 654 -33.21 15.06 9.08
CA ALA A 654 -31.99 14.24 9.04
C ALA A 654 -30.95 14.69 10.07
N GLY A 655 -30.84 13.92 11.15
CA GLY A 655 -29.91 14.15 12.25
C GLY A 655 -28.53 13.52 12.04
N LEU A 656 -28.43 12.48 11.20
CA LEU A 656 -27.17 11.81 10.84
C LEU A 656 -27.26 11.35 9.38
N ILE A 657 -26.26 11.65 8.58
CA ILE A 657 -26.26 11.42 7.13
C ILE A 657 -24.99 10.67 6.74
N GLY A 658 -25.07 9.60 5.95
CA GLY A 658 -23.91 8.78 5.60
C GLY A 658 -23.71 8.58 4.11
N SER A 659 -22.46 8.59 3.68
CA SER A 659 -22.06 8.36 2.29
C SER A 659 -22.23 6.89 1.86
N ARG A 660 -22.30 6.65 0.55
CA ARG A 660 -22.06 5.34 -0.05
C ARG A 660 -20.59 4.97 0.06
N LEU A 661 -20.31 3.89 0.78
CA LEU A 661 -18.97 3.33 0.88
C LEU A 661 -18.78 2.27 -0.21
N ILE A 662 -17.72 2.41 -1.00
CA ILE A 662 -17.31 1.40 -1.99
C ILE A 662 -15.90 0.88 -1.70
N PHE A 663 -15.63 -0.35 -2.12
CA PHE A 663 -14.29 -0.92 -2.12
C PHE A 663 -13.44 -0.35 -3.28
N PRO A 664 -12.11 -0.49 -3.22
CA PRO A 664 -11.19 -0.09 -4.30
C PRO A 664 -11.39 -0.78 -5.66
N ASP A 665 -12.20 -1.84 -5.74
CA ASP A 665 -12.58 -2.48 -7.02
C ASP A 665 -13.92 -1.97 -7.58
N GLY A 666 -14.55 -1.01 -6.90
CA GLY A 666 -15.86 -0.45 -7.27
C GLY A 666 -17.06 -1.25 -6.74
N SER A 667 -16.85 -2.40 -6.11
CA SER A 667 -17.94 -3.11 -5.43
C SER A 667 -18.42 -2.35 -4.20
N LEU A 668 -19.70 -2.50 -3.90
CA LEU A 668 -20.37 -1.81 -2.81
C LEU A 668 -19.90 -2.39 -1.45
N GLN A 669 -19.48 -1.52 -0.54
CA GLN A 669 -19.20 -1.91 0.85
C GLN A 669 -20.41 -1.63 1.74
N GLU A 670 -21.09 -0.49 1.52
CA GLU A 670 -22.25 -0.09 2.29
C GLU A 670 -23.16 0.90 1.52
N ALA A 671 -24.43 0.52 1.35
CA ALA A 671 -25.51 1.40 0.92
C ALA A 671 -26.40 1.83 2.11
N GLY A 672 -25.78 2.29 3.20
CA GLY A 672 -26.35 2.30 4.55
C GLY A 672 -26.46 0.88 5.14
N SER A 673 -26.81 0.76 6.42
CA SER A 673 -26.73 -0.52 7.12
C SER A 673 -28.01 -0.91 7.88
N ILE A 674 -28.09 -2.21 8.19
CA ILE A 674 -29.20 -2.91 8.85
C ILE A 674 -28.76 -3.37 10.24
N VAL A 675 -29.64 -3.25 11.24
CA VAL A 675 -29.49 -3.93 12.54
C VAL A 675 -30.60 -4.94 12.72
N TRP A 676 -30.23 -6.19 12.98
CA TRP A 676 -31.16 -7.30 13.19
C TRP A 676 -31.68 -7.34 14.64
N ARG A 677 -32.72 -8.14 14.90
CA ARG A 677 -33.36 -8.28 16.23
C ARG A 677 -32.42 -8.77 17.32
N ASP A 678 -31.43 -9.59 16.97
CA ASP A 678 -30.38 -10.05 17.87
C ASP A 678 -29.27 -8.99 18.10
N GLY A 679 -29.43 -7.81 17.51
CA GLY A 679 -28.47 -6.70 17.54
C GLY A 679 -27.20 -6.94 16.73
N SER A 680 -27.12 -7.99 15.91
CA SER A 680 -26.07 -8.07 14.89
C SER A 680 -26.32 -7.04 13.78
N ALA A 681 -25.25 -6.61 13.11
CA ALA A 681 -25.27 -5.56 12.11
C ALA A 681 -24.82 -6.08 10.73
N PHE A 682 -25.37 -5.52 9.65
CA PHE A 682 -25.08 -5.92 8.27
C PHE A 682 -25.10 -4.71 7.33
N ASN A 683 -23.98 -4.47 6.65
CA ASN A 683 -23.85 -3.42 5.65
C ASN A 683 -24.61 -3.82 4.38
N TYR A 684 -25.61 -3.02 3.98
CA TYR A 684 -26.51 -3.37 2.90
C TYR A 684 -25.79 -3.32 1.54
N GLY A 685 -25.93 -4.39 0.75
CA GLY A 685 -25.29 -4.54 -0.55
C GLY A 685 -23.79 -4.90 -0.51
N TRP A 686 -23.26 -5.39 0.61
CA TRP A 686 -21.84 -5.77 0.73
C TRP A 686 -21.39 -6.74 -0.38
N GLY A 687 -20.39 -6.33 -1.16
CA GLY A 687 -19.81 -7.08 -2.27
C GLY A 687 -20.61 -7.06 -3.57
N GLU A 688 -21.70 -6.28 -3.64
CA GLU A 688 -22.54 -6.16 -4.82
C GLU A 688 -22.10 -5.02 -5.77
N ASP A 689 -22.77 -4.87 -6.90
CA ASP A 689 -22.57 -3.77 -7.84
C ASP A 689 -23.22 -2.47 -7.31
N ALA A 690 -22.41 -1.45 -7.04
CA ALA A 690 -22.83 -0.17 -6.49
C ALA A 690 -23.72 0.67 -7.43
N SER A 691 -23.89 0.27 -8.71
CA SER A 691 -24.76 0.92 -9.70
C SER A 691 -26.22 0.43 -9.66
N VAL A 692 -26.52 -0.70 -9.00
CA VAL A 692 -27.88 -1.27 -9.00
C VAL A 692 -28.89 -0.30 -8.36
N PRO A 693 -30.03 0.00 -9.00
CA PRO A 693 -30.95 1.08 -8.58
C PRO A 693 -31.38 1.07 -7.12
N ARG A 694 -31.55 -0.11 -6.48
CA ARG A 694 -31.93 -0.25 -5.06
C ARG A 694 -30.90 0.33 -4.07
N PHE A 695 -29.68 0.61 -4.53
CA PHE A 695 -28.61 1.27 -3.78
C PHE A 695 -28.41 2.73 -4.19
N ALA A 696 -29.12 3.22 -5.21
CA ALA A 696 -28.83 4.48 -5.91
C ALA A 696 -29.74 5.66 -5.50
N PHE A 697 -30.70 5.48 -4.59
CA PHE A 697 -31.54 6.55 -4.02
C PHE A 697 -31.28 6.79 -2.54
N ALA A 698 -31.50 8.04 -2.09
CA ALA A 698 -31.35 8.43 -0.69
C ALA A 698 -32.52 7.90 0.16
N ARG A 699 -32.26 7.41 1.37
CA ARG A 699 -33.32 6.79 2.21
C ARG A 699 -32.92 6.68 3.67
N GLN A 700 -33.91 6.47 4.55
CA GLN A 700 -33.62 6.16 5.95
C GLN A 700 -32.92 4.79 6.10
N ALA A 701 -31.97 4.69 7.04
CA ALA A 701 -31.22 3.49 7.38
C ALA A 701 -31.20 3.27 8.91
N ASP A 702 -30.77 2.09 9.40
CA ASP A 702 -30.64 1.88 10.85
C ASP A 702 -29.46 2.64 11.44
N TYR A 703 -28.35 2.56 10.73
CA TYR A 703 -27.14 3.31 10.95
C TYR A 703 -26.42 3.44 9.60
N VAL A 704 -25.40 4.28 9.63
CA VAL A 704 -24.41 4.46 8.57
C VAL A 704 -23.05 4.38 9.28
N SER A 705 -22.12 3.55 8.78
CA SER A 705 -20.84 3.39 9.49
C SER A 705 -20.08 4.71 9.55
N ALA A 706 -19.44 5.03 10.68
CA ALA A 706 -18.76 6.32 10.90
C ALA A 706 -17.53 6.60 10.00
N ALA A 707 -17.26 5.74 9.01
CA ALA A 707 -16.19 5.91 8.04
C ALA A 707 -16.36 7.14 7.12
N ALA A 708 -17.59 7.58 6.86
CA ALA A 708 -17.91 8.84 6.17
C ALA A 708 -19.34 9.30 6.49
N ILE A 709 -19.50 10.08 7.57
CA ILE A 709 -20.79 10.58 8.06
C ILE A 709 -20.78 12.09 8.28
N LEU A 710 -21.93 12.75 8.09
CA LEU A 710 -22.20 14.15 8.43
C LEU A 710 -23.24 14.25 9.55
N ILE A 711 -23.00 15.12 10.53
CA ILE A 711 -23.90 15.45 11.63
C ILE A 711 -23.70 16.92 12.05
N ASN A 712 -24.78 17.61 12.41
CA ASN A 712 -24.71 18.99 12.90
C ASN A 712 -23.93 19.06 14.23
N ALA A 713 -23.06 20.06 14.37
CA ALA A 713 -22.11 20.14 15.48
C ALA A 713 -22.79 20.33 16.85
N GLU A 714 -23.78 21.23 16.93
CA GLU A 714 -24.56 21.45 18.15
C GLU A 714 -25.34 20.18 18.53
N PHE A 715 -25.97 19.51 17.58
CA PHE A 715 -26.68 18.24 17.81
C PHE A 715 -25.74 17.08 18.21
N PHE A 716 -24.49 17.04 17.73
CA PHE A 716 -23.50 16.06 18.18
C PHE A 716 -23.07 16.32 19.64
N GLU A 717 -22.98 17.59 20.06
CA GLU A 717 -22.73 17.99 21.45
C GLU A 717 -23.95 17.70 22.35
N GLU A 718 -25.19 17.99 21.90
CA GLU A 718 -26.44 17.63 22.60
C GLU A 718 -26.55 16.12 22.90
N LEU A 719 -25.98 15.28 22.02
CA LEU A 719 -25.98 13.82 22.16
C LEU A 719 -24.85 13.26 23.03
N ASP A 720 -23.91 14.08 23.51
CA ASP A 720 -22.65 13.68 24.18
C ASP A 720 -21.72 12.84 23.25
N GLY A 721 -21.69 13.21 21.96
CA GLY A 721 -20.77 12.67 20.95
C GLY A 721 -20.91 11.15 20.68
N PHE A 722 -19.80 10.45 20.51
CA PHE A 722 -19.77 8.98 20.56
C PHE A 722 -19.72 8.48 22.01
N ASP A 723 -20.60 7.54 22.34
CA ASP A 723 -20.82 7.06 23.72
C ASP A 723 -19.66 6.17 24.22
N GLU A 724 -18.99 6.57 25.30
CA GLU A 724 -17.78 5.89 25.80
C GLU A 724 -18.00 4.43 26.25
N ARG A 725 -19.25 3.96 26.41
CA ARG A 725 -19.55 2.54 26.68
C ARG A 725 -18.99 1.58 25.65
N TYR A 726 -18.70 2.08 24.45
CA TYR A 726 -18.19 1.29 23.32
C TYR A 726 -16.67 1.42 23.12
N ALA A 727 -15.96 2.09 24.03
CA ALA A 727 -14.52 2.28 23.92
C ALA A 727 -13.76 0.92 23.92
N PRO A 728 -12.75 0.73 23.05
CA PRO A 728 -12.14 1.73 22.16
C PRO A 728 -12.82 1.90 20.78
N ALA A 729 -13.62 0.93 20.32
CA ALA A 729 -14.28 0.93 19.01
C ALA A 729 -15.40 -0.14 18.88
N PHE A 730 -16.23 0.00 17.84
CA PHE A 730 -17.37 -0.83 17.40
C PHE A 730 -18.69 -0.61 18.19
N TYR A 731 -19.79 -0.41 17.46
CA TYR A 731 -21.15 -0.04 17.93
C TYR A 731 -21.29 1.40 18.45
N GLU A 732 -20.24 2.22 18.41
CA GLU A 732 -20.32 3.65 18.69
C GLU A 732 -21.22 4.41 17.69
N ASP A 733 -21.16 4.00 16.42
CA ASP A 733 -21.91 4.56 15.30
C ASP A 733 -23.34 4.01 15.21
N VAL A 734 -23.50 2.70 15.42
CA VAL A 734 -24.81 2.06 15.57
C VAL A 734 -25.59 2.67 16.74
N ASP A 735 -24.92 2.93 17.86
CA ASP A 735 -25.56 3.57 19.02
C ASP A 735 -25.88 5.05 18.79
N LEU A 736 -24.98 5.80 18.15
CA LEU A 736 -25.26 7.18 17.72
C LEU A 736 -26.51 7.24 16.85
N ALA A 737 -26.63 6.37 15.85
CA ALA A 737 -27.80 6.30 14.98
C ALA A 737 -29.11 5.89 15.70
N PHE A 738 -29.03 5.12 16.79
CA PHE A 738 -30.19 4.85 17.64
C PHE A 738 -30.52 6.04 18.56
N ARG A 739 -29.53 6.77 19.09
CA ARG A 739 -29.75 8.02 19.85
C ARG A 739 -30.36 9.13 18.99
N VAL A 740 -29.89 9.30 17.76
CA VAL A 740 -30.45 10.24 16.77
C VAL A 740 -31.95 9.98 16.55
N ARG A 741 -32.32 8.70 16.34
CA ARG A 741 -33.73 8.29 16.18
C ARG A 741 -34.55 8.35 17.47
N GLU A 742 -33.92 8.20 18.64
CA GLU A 742 -34.59 8.42 19.93
C GLU A 742 -34.85 9.90 20.22
N ALA A 743 -34.00 10.80 19.72
CA ALA A 743 -34.22 12.25 19.70
C ALA A 743 -35.23 12.72 18.64
N GLY A 744 -35.83 11.80 17.86
CA GLY A 744 -36.85 12.11 16.86
C GLY A 744 -36.32 12.68 15.54
N ARG A 745 -35.05 12.43 15.19
CA ARG A 745 -34.44 12.78 13.91
C ARG A 745 -34.15 11.52 13.07
N SER A 746 -34.22 11.61 11.74
CA SER A 746 -33.90 10.48 10.86
C SER A 746 -32.40 10.24 10.71
N VAL A 747 -32.05 9.03 10.27
CA VAL A 747 -30.69 8.63 9.87
C VAL A 747 -30.74 8.27 8.40
N VAL A 748 -30.03 9.01 7.54
CA VAL A 748 -30.20 8.97 6.09
C VAL A 748 -28.94 8.49 5.39
N TYR A 749 -29.09 7.53 4.48
CA TYR A 749 -28.08 7.16 3.51
C TYR A 749 -28.19 8.06 2.27
N GLN A 750 -27.07 8.60 1.79
CA GLN A 750 -26.98 9.46 0.61
C GLN A 750 -26.01 8.88 -0.43
N PRO A 751 -26.49 8.26 -1.52
CA PRO A 751 -25.64 7.67 -2.57
C PRO A 751 -24.89 8.67 -3.44
N ALA A 752 -25.34 9.93 -3.54
CA ALA A 752 -24.64 10.97 -4.29
C ALA A 752 -23.30 11.33 -3.63
N SER A 753 -23.20 11.22 -2.29
CA SER A 753 -21.92 11.21 -1.60
C SER A 753 -21.30 9.81 -1.73
N THR A 754 -20.19 9.68 -2.44
CA THR A 754 -19.49 8.40 -2.60
C THR A 754 -18.07 8.50 -2.08
N VAL A 755 -17.69 7.54 -1.24
CA VAL A 755 -16.36 7.46 -0.62
C VAL A 755 -15.82 6.06 -0.81
N ILE A 756 -14.59 5.94 -1.31
CA ILE A 756 -13.88 4.66 -1.34
C ILE A 756 -13.26 4.44 0.04
N HIS A 757 -13.50 3.30 0.66
CA HIS A 757 -12.99 2.96 1.99
C HIS A 757 -12.26 1.62 1.95
N PHE A 758 -11.00 1.59 2.37
CA PHE A 758 -10.12 0.43 2.18
C PHE A 758 -10.47 -0.78 3.07
N GLY A 759 -11.28 -0.58 4.12
CA GLY A 759 -12.01 -1.67 4.78
C GLY A 759 -11.13 -2.56 5.64
N GLY A 760 -10.47 -1.98 6.65
CA GLY A 760 -9.72 -2.73 7.66
C GLY A 760 -8.23 -2.93 7.36
N ALA A 761 -7.65 -2.05 6.53
CA ALA A 761 -6.20 -1.96 6.35
C ALA A 761 -5.45 -1.63 7.66
N SER A 762 -6.16 -1.00 8.60
CA SER A 762 -5.70 -0.59 9.94
C SER A 762 -5.88 -1.66 11.04
N HIS A 763 -6.83 -2.61 10.90
CA HIS A 763 -7.32 -3.41 12.03
C HIS A 763 -7.56 -4.92 11.77
N GLY A 764 -7.10 -5.47 10.64
CA GLY A 764 -7.07 -6.92 10.41
C GLY A 764 -8.44 -7.60 10.20
N ARG A 765 -8.44 -8.94 10.19
CA ARG A 765 -9.62 -9.75 9.80
C ARG A 765 -10.13 -10.75 10.85
N ASP A 766 -9.32 -11.15 11.83
CA ASP A 766 -9.77 -12.03 12.91
C ASP A 766 -10.72 -11.30 13.87
N THR A 767 -11.60 -12.03 14.55
CA THR A 767 -12.51 -11.54 15.60
C THR A 767 -12.22 -12.13 16.98
N SER A 768 -11.33 -13.12 17.06
CA SER A 768 -10.86 -13.76 18.30
C SER A 768 -9.66 -13.06 18.94
N VAL A 769 -8.96 -12.19 18.19
CA VAL A 769 -7.77 -11.44 18.63
C VAL A 769 -7.91 -9.95 18.26
N GLY A 770 -7.11 -9.08 18.87
CA GLY A 770 -7.04 -7.65 18.53
C GLY A 770 -8.30 -6.84 18.84
N LEU A 771 -8.46 -5.71 18.15
CA LEU A 771 -9.53 -4.73 18.40
C LEU A 771 -10.93 -5.31 18.14
N LYS A 772 -11.06 -6.20 17.14
CA LYS A 772 -12.36 -6.77 16.71
C LYS A 772 -13.07 -7.64 17.74
N ARG A 773 -12.39 -8.12 18.78
CA ARG A 773 -13.05 -8.77 19.93
C ARG A 773 -14.12 -7.86 20.56
N HIS A 774 -13.93 -6.53 20.51
CA HIS A 774 -14.87 -5.57 21.05
C HIS A 774 -16.18 -5.55 20.27
N GLN A 775 -16.21 -5.92 18.98
CA GLN A 775 -17.44 -6.07 18.20
C GLN A 775 -18.42 -7.10 18.82
N VAL A 776 -17.92 -8.11 19.54
CA VAL A 776 -18.78 -9.09 20.24
C VAL A 776 -19.24 -8.54 21.60
N LEU A 777 -18.33 -7.99 22.39
CA LEU A 777 -18.62 -7.45 23.73
C LEU A 777 -19.56 -6.23 23.67
N ASN A 778 -19.30 -5.33 22.74
CA ASN A 778 -20.07 -4.11 22.55
C ASN A 778 -21.46 -4.41 21.98
N ARG A 779 -21.62 -5.49 21.19
CA ARG A 779 -22.94 -5.98 20.78
C ARG A 779 -23.78 -6.38 22.00
N GLU A 780 -23.23 -7.08 22.99
CA GLU A 780 -23.98 -7.43 24.20
C GLU A 780 -24.43 -6.17 24.97
N THR A 781 -23.55 -5.17 25.12
CA THR A 781 -23.87 -3.87 25.72
C THR A 781 -24.97 -3.14 24.93
N PHE A 782 -24.84 -3.07 23.60
CA PHE A 782 -25.80 -2.46 22.68
C PHE A 782 -27.17 -3.14 22.73
N VAL A 783 -27.22 -4.48 22.68
CA VAL A 783 -28.44 -5.28 22.82
C VAL A 783 -29.09 -5.04 24.18
N SER A 784 -28.31 -4.97 25.26
CA SER A 784 -28.82 -4.70 26.61
C SER A 784 -29.46 -3.32 26.73
N ARG A 785 -28.89 -2.29 26.07
CA ARG A 785 -29.44 -0.94 25.99
C ARG A 785 -30.71 -0.89 25.13
N TRP A 786 -30.64 -1.39 23.91
CA TRP A 786 -31.65 -1.16 22.86
C TRP A 786 -32.70 -2.27 22.71
N LYS A 787 -32.71 -3.28 23.60
CA LYS A 787 -33.68 -4.39 23.62
C LYS A 787 -35.15 -3.99 23.40
N GLY A 788 -35.55 -2.82 23.90
CA GLY A 788 -36.91 -2.29 23.76
C GLY A 788 -37.28 -1.82 22.35
N ARG A 789 -36.29 -1.50 21.50
CA ARG A 789 -36.41 -1.16 20.08
C ARG A 789 -36.16 -2.38 19.19
N LEU A 790 -35.09 -3.13 19.47
CA LEU A 790 -34.66 -4.30 18.67
C LEU A 790 -35.73 -5.39 18.52
N LYS A 791 -36.66 -5.53 19.49
CA LYS A 791 -37.81 -6.45 19.41
C LYS A 791 -38.62 -6.31 18.11
N ASP A 792 -38.71 -5.10 17.55
CA ASP A 792 -39.52 -4.75 16.37
C ASP A 792 -38.74 -4.94 15.04
N HIS A 793 -37.44 -5.28 15.12
CA HIS A 793 -36.58 -5.54 13.97
C HIS A 793 -36.82 -6.96 13.41
N TYR A 794 -36.32 -7.24 12.21
CA TYR A 794 -36.34 -8.59 11.63
C TYR A 794 -35.26 -9.50 12.23
N GLU A 795 -35.49 -10.82 12.17
CA GLU A 795 -34.46 -11.83 12.41
C GLU A 795 -33.41 -11.82 11.27
N SER A 796 -32.19 -12.29 11.55
CA SER A 796 -31.05 -12.22 10.62
C SER A 796 -31.09 -13.19 9.43
N ASP A 797 -32.15 -13.99 9.30
CA ASP A 797 -32.45 -14.84 8.14
C ASP A 797 -33.52 -14.23 7.21
N ALA A 798 -34.04 -13.04 7.53
CA ALA A 798 -35.00 -12.32 6.70
C ALA A 798 -34.34 -11.66 5.47
N SER A 799 -35.16 -11.23 4.51
CA SER A 799 -34.72 -10.51 3.31
C SER A 799 -34.00 -9.19 3.67
N PRO A 800 -32.73 -8.99 3.27
CA PRO A 800 -32.01 -7.74 3.50
C PRO A 800 -32.71 -6.53 2.89
N ASP A 801 -33.22 -6.63 1.66
CA ASP A 801 -33.97 -5.57 0.98
C ASP A 801 -35.16 -5.08 1.83
N LYS A 802 -35.96 -6.00 2.38
CA LYS A 802 -37.09 -5.64 3.26
C LYS A 802 -36.62 -5.03 4.57
N ALA A 803 -35.53 -5.54 5.16
CA ALA A 803 -34.97 -4.97 6.38
C ALA A 803 -34.32 -3.60 6.17
N ALA A 804 -33.74 -3.32 5.00
CA ALA A 804 -33.11 -2.06 4.61
C ALA A 804 -34.09 -0.96 4.18
N LEU A 805 -35.37 -1.30 3.97
CA LEU A 805 -36.44 -0.38 3.59
C LEU A 805 -37.50 -0.16 4.70
N ARG A 806 -37.45 -0.92 5.81
CA ARG A 806 -38.52 -0.96 6.84
C ARG A 806 -38.77 0.32 7.65
N LEU A 807 -37.94 1.35 7.45
CA LEU A 807 -38.13 2.68 8.05
C LEU A 807 -38.91 3.62 7.11
N GLY A 808 -39.05 3.26 5.83
CA GLY A 808 -40.05 3.85 4.96
C GLY A 808 -41.43 3.25 5.21
N GLY A 809 -42.48 4.03 5.00
CA GLY A 809 -43.87 3.55 5.07
C GLY A 809 -44.33 2.86 3.77
N PRO A 810 -45.65 2.66 3.59
CA PRO A 810 -46.25 1.93 2.48
C PRO A 810 -45.67 2.29 1.09
N ARG A 811 -45.46 1.27 0.24
CA ARG A 811 -44.85 1.49 -1.08
C ARG A 811 -45.86 2.00 -2.11
N VAL A 812 -45.44 3.01 -2.87
CA VAL A 812 -46.15 3.54 -4.05
C VAL A 812 -45.33 3.27 -5.29
N LEU A 813 -45.97 2.81 -6.36
CA LEU A 813 -45.39 2.82 -7.71
C LEU A 813 -46.02 3.96 -8.52
N ILE A 814 -45.20 4.77 -9.18
CA ILE A 814 -45.66 5.69 -10.22
C ILE A 814 -45.03 5.28 -11.56
N VAL A 815 -45.87 5.15 -12.58
CA VAL A 815 -45.46 4.92 -13.97
C VAL A 815 -45.93 6.09 -14.83
N ASP A 816 -45.00 6.81 -15.46
CA ASP A 816 -45.27 7.89 -16.43
C ASP A 816 -44.65 7.55 -17.80
N ALA A 817 -44.99 8.29 -18.86
CA ALA A 817 -44.67 7.91 -20.24
C ALA A 817 -43.16 7.90 -20.54
N SER A 818 -42.39 8.75 -19.86
CA SER A 818 -40.93 8.87 -19.95
C SER A 818 -40.34 9.34 -18.63
N MET A 819 -39.00 9.44 -18.54
CA MET A 819 -38.34 10.18 -17.46
C MET A 819 -38.89 11.62 -17.38
N LEU A 820 -39.10 12.13 -16.16
CA LEU A 820 -39.67 13.46 -15.93
C LEU A 820 -38.71 14.57 -16.33
N THR A 821 -39.24 15.67 -16.88
CA THR A 821 -38.50 16.90 -17.17
C THR A 821 -39.22 18.13 -16.59
N PRO A 822 -39.09 18.38 -15.27
CA PRO A 822 -39.82 19.44 -14.56
C PRO A 822 -39.56 20.86 -15.09
N ASP A 823 -38.41 21.07 -15.74
CA ASP A 823 -37.97 22.28 -16.44
C ASP A 823 -38.70 22.53 -17.79
N ARG A 824 -39.45 21.54 -18.31
CA ARG A 824 -39.99 21.58 -19.70
C ARG A 824 -41.50 21.45 -19.79
N ASP A 825 -42.13 20.68 -18.91
CA ASP A 825 -43.59 20.52 -18.90
C ASP A 825 -44.19 20.51 -17.49
N ALA A 826 -45.36 21.14 -17.36
CA ALA A 826 -46.09 21.24 -16.10
C ALA A 826 -46.63 19.89 -15.60
N GLY A 827 -46.73 18.87 -16.46
CA GLY A 827 -47.07 17.50 -16.06
C GLY A 827 -45.92 16.86 -15.26
N SER A 828 -44.69 16.95 -15.75
CA SER A 828 -43.49 16.50 -15.02
C SER A 828 -43.30 17.23 -13.69
N LEU A 829 -43.48 18.56 -13.67
CA LEU A 829 -43.38 19.35 -12.43
C LEU A 829 -44.47 18.95 -11.41
N ARG A 830 -45.72 18.80 -11.87
CA ARG A 830 -46.81 18.29 -11.03
C ARG A 830 -46.51 16.89 -10.49
N MET A 831 -45.96 15.99 -11.31
CA MET A 831 -45.67 14.62 -10.88
C MET A 831 -44.53 14.57 -9.85
N LEU A 832 -43.46 15.37 -10.03
CA LEU A 832 -42.42 15.55 -9.01
C LEU A 832 -43.01 16.03 -7.69
N ASN A 833 -43.86 17.07 -7.72
CA ASN A 833 -44.45 17.64 -6.51
C ASN A 833 -45.52 16.70 -5.89
N LEU A 834 -46.18 15.86 -6.67
CA LEU A 834 -47.04 14.79 -6.15
C LEU A 834 -46.24 13.69 -5.44
N MET A 835 -45.04 13.34 -5.94
CA MET A 835 -44.14 12.41 -5.24
C MET A 835 -43.65 12.98 -3.91
N LYS A 836 -43.23 14.25 -3.85
CA LYS A 836 -42.91 14.96 -2.59
C LYS A 836 -44.08 14.93 -1.59
N VAL A 837 -45.31 15.17 -2.07
CA VAL A 837 -46.52 15.11 -1.24
C VAL A 837 -46.75 13.70 -0.70
N LEU A 838 -46.59 12.66 -1.52
CA LEU A 838 -46.72 11.27 -1.07
C LEU A 838 -45.66 10.91 -0.02
N GLN A 839 -44.41 11.33 -0.20
CA GLN A 839 -43.35 11.15 0.81
C GLN A 839 -43.69 11.88 2.12
N THR A 840 -44.23 13.10 2.04
CA THR A 840 -44.72 13.87 3.21
C THR A 840 -45.92 13.20 3.89
N MET A 841 -46.72 12.43 3.16
CA MET A 841 -47.78 11.56 3.69
C MET A 841 -47.26 10.22 4.24
N GLY A 842 -45.94 10.00 4.29
CA GLY A 842 -45.31 8.79 4.83
C GLY A 842 -45.18 7.62 3.83
N PHE A 843 -45.35 7.85 2.52
CA PHE A 843 -45.20 6.80 1.50
C PHE A 843 -43.75 6.65 0.99
N SER A 844 -43.32 5.41 0.76
CA SER A 844 -42.07 5.09 0.05
C SER A 844 -42.31 5.06 -1.45
N VAL A 845 -41.78 6.04 -2.21
CA VAL A 845 -42.10 6.21 -3.64
C VAL A 845 -41.05 5.56 -4.55
N THR A 846 -41.51 4.65 -5.40
CA THR A 846 -40.79 4.12 -6.57
C THR A 846 -41.34 4.80 -7.84
N PHE A 847 -40.45 5.35 -8.67
CA PHE A 847 -40.78 5.94 -9.98
C PHE A 847 -40.20 5.09 -11.12
N MET A 848 -41.00 4.92 -12.18
CA MET A 848 -40.63 4.15 -13.36
C MET A 848 -41.09 4.87 -14.64
N ALA A 849 -40.20 4.99 -15.62
CA ALA A 849 -40.57 5.44 -16.95
C ALA A 849 -41.08 4.25 -17.80
N ASN A 850 -42.17 4.43 -18.54
CA ASN A 850 -42.77 3.43 -19.43
C ASN A 850 -41.83 3.01 -20.59
N ASP A 851 -40.95 3.93 -21.02
CA ASP A 851 -39.85 3.66 -21.97
C ASP A 851 -38.56 3.16 -21.30
N LEU A 852 -38.54 3.04 -19.96
CA LEU A 852 -37.39 2.76 -19.09
C LEU A 852 -36.24 3.77 -19.24
N GLY A 853 -36.52 4.95 -19.78
CA GLY A 853 -35.58 6.04 -19.95
C GLY A 853 -35.00 6.52 -18.61
N GLY A 854 -33.69 6.75 -18.58
CA GLY A 854 -32.93 7.04 -17.36
C GLY A 854 -32.01 8.25 -17.51
N THR A 855 -32.51 9.36 -18.07
CA THR A 855 -31.74 10.60 -18.28
C THR A 855 -31.10 11.05 -16.97
N GLU A 856 -29.76 10.96 -16.90
CA GLU A 856 -29.01 10.86 -15.65
C GLU A 856 -29.25 12.02 -14.68
N GLY A 857 -29.28 13.27 -15.16
CA GLY A 857 -29.55 14.44 -14.33
C GLY A 857 -30.90 14.38 -13.60
N TYR A 858 -32.00 14.08 -14.33
CA TYR A 858 -33.33 13.98 -13.71
C TYR A 858 -33.48 12.72 -12.85
N ALA A 859 -32.89 11.60 -13.27
CA ALA A 859 -32.87 10.39 -12.46
C ALA A 859 -32.14 10.61 -11.12
N ASN A 860 -31.03 11.36 -11.13
CA ASN A 860 -30.26 11.69 -9.94
C ASN A 860 -30.95 12.75 -9.06
N LEU A 861 -31.68 13.71 -9.64
CA LEU A 861 -32.56 14.63 -8.91
C LEU A 861 -33.64 13.86 -8.11
N LEU A 862 -34.33 12.93 -8.76
CA LEU A 862 -35.34 12.07 -8.11
C LEU A 862 -34.70 11.18 -7.02
N ARG A 863 -33.55 10.56 -7.29
CA ARG A 863 -32.79 9.74 -6.33
C ARG A 863 -32.33 10.54 -5.11
N GLY A 864 -31.86 11.78 -5.31
CA GLY A 864 -31.47 12.70 -4.24
C GLY A 864 -32.66 13.19 -3.39
N ALA A 865 -33.85 13.26 -4.00
CA ALA A 865 -35.13 13.44 -3.31
C ALA A 865 -35.66 12.16 -2.65
N GLY A 866 -34.92 11.05 -2.69
CA GLY A 866 -35.26 9.79 -2.05
C GLY A 866 -36.33 8.96 -2.76
N ILE A 867 -36.48 9.15 -4.07
CA ILE A 867 -37.38 8.37 -4.92
C ILE A 867 -36.57 7.24 -5.57
N ASP A 868 -37.07 6.00 -5.47
CA ASP A 868 -36.48 4.80 -6.07
C ASP A 868 -36.72 4.80 -7.59
N VAL A 869 -35.71 5.16 -8.38
CA VAL A 869 -35.82 5.32 -9.84
C VAL A 869 -35.39 4.07 -10.60
N VAL A 870 -36.38 3.37 -11.16
CA VAL A 870 -36.21 2.12 -11.91
C VAL A 870 -36.08 2.41 -13.41
N CYS A 871 -34.95 2.02 -14.00
CA CYS A 871 -34.63 2.27 -15.42
C CYS A 871 -33.78 1.15 -16.07
N PHE A 872 -33.63 1.23 -17.39
CA PHE A 872 -32.67 0.43 -18.15
C PHE A 872 -31.21 0.79 -17.73
N PRO A 873 -30.23 -0.14 -17.75
CA PRO A 873 -30.29 -1.54 -18.20
C PRO A 873 -30.72 -2.55 -17.13
N HIS A 874 -30.84 -2.15 -15.87
CA HIS A 874 -31.09 -3.06 -14.75
C HIS A 874 -32.49 -3.68 -14.78
N VAL A 875 -33.46 -3.01 -15.42
CA VAL A 875 -34.78 -3.54 -15.75
C VAL A 875 -35.02 -3.42 -17.26
N THR A 876 -35.74 -4.39 -17.83
CA THR A 876 -35.98 -4.54 -19.28
C THR A 876 -37.45 -4.47 -19.70
N SER A 877 -38.40 -4.60 -18.76
CA SER A 877 -39.82 -4.27 -18.94
C SER A 877 -40.49 -3.92 -17.61
N VAL A 878 -41.63 -3.21 -17.66
CA VAL A 878 -42.45 -2.92 -16.47
C VAL A 878 -42.97 -4.23 -15.86
N GLU A 879 -43.45 -5.15 -16.71
CA GLU A 879 -43.92 -6.49 -16.32
C GLU A 879 -42.85 -7.28 -15.55
N GLY A 880 -41.60 -7.25 -16.02
CA GLY A 880 -40.50 -8.03 -15.43
C GLY A 880 -40.05 -7.53 -14.06
N TYR A 881 -40.22 -6.24 -13.78
CA TYR A 881 -40.04 -5.69 -12.43
C TYR A 881 -41.21 -6.07 -11.52
N LEU A 882 -42.44 -5.93 -12.03
CA LEU A 882 -43.67 -6.18 -11.28
C LEU A 882 -43.86 -7.66 -10.89
N ASP A 883 -43.39 -8.62 -11.70
CA ASP A 883 -43.45 -10.06 -11.36
C ASP A 883 -42.70 -10.39 -10.06
N GLY A 884 -41.63 -9.63 -9.75
CA GLY A 884 -40.86 -9.76 -8.50
C GLY A 884 -41.29 -8.84 -7.36
N SER A 885 -41.87 -7.66 -7.65
CA SER A 885 -42.11 -6.60 -6.65
C SER A 885 -43.57 -6.18 -6.46
N GLY A 886 -44.47 -6.53 -7.39
CA GLY A 886 -45.83 -6.00 -7.46
C GLY A 886 -46.67 -6.22 -6.20
N MET A 887 -46.44 -7.34 -5.52
CA MET A 887 -47.08 -7.69 -4.23
C MET A 887 -46.77 -6.71 -3.08
N GLU A 888 -45.76 -5.87 -3.20
CA GLU A 888 -45.33 -4.94 -2.14
C GLU A 888 -45.95 -3.55 -2.23
N PHE A 889 -46.59 -3.19 -3.35
CA PHE A 889 -47.20 -1.88 -3.54
C PHE A 889 -48.62 -1.82 -2.97
N GLU A 890 -48.93 -0.73 -2.26
CA GLU A 890 -50.27 -0.44 -1.71
C GLU A 890 -51.03 0.62 -2.52
N LEU A 891 -50.32 1.36 -3.38
CA LEU A 891 -50.86 2.34 -4.32
C LEU A 891 -50.03 2.29 -5.61
N CYS A 892 -50.71 2.31 -6.75
CA CYS A 892 -50.08 2.44 -8.06
C CYS A 892 -50.74 3.60 -8.82
N ILE A 893 -49.95 4.56 -9.32
CA ILE A 893 -50.42 5.66 -10.15
C ILE A 893 -49.86 5.46 -11.57
N VAL A 894 -50.76 5.30 -12.54
CA VAL A 894 -50.41 5.15 -13.95
C VAL A 894 -50.80 6.42 -14.68
N SER A 895 -49.81 7.14 -15.21
CA SER A 895 -49.95 8.51 -15.72
C SER A 895 -49.87 8.57 -17.25
N ARG A 896 -50.79 9.33 -17.86
CA ARG A 896 -50.98 9.54 -19.31
C ARG A 896 -51.53 8.30 -20.07
N PRO A 897 -52.32 8.50 -21.15
CA PRO A 897 -53.07 7.42 -21.80
C PRO A 897 -52.21 6.36 -22.51
N ASP A 898 -51.07 6.73 -23.07
CA ASP A 898 -50.19 5.81 -23.79
C ASP A 898 -49.37 4.92 -22.84
N THR A 899 -49.17 5.37 -21.60
CA THR A 899 -48.70 4.54 -20.47
C THR A 899 -49.79 3.55 -20.05
N ALA A 900 -51.01 4.04 -19.86
CA ALA A 900 -52.12 3.21 -19.38
C ALA A 900 -52.48 2.09 -20.38
N ASP A 901 -52.53 2.39 -21.68
CA ASP A 901 -52.80 1.41 -22.74
C ASP A 901 -51.75 0.28 -22.80
N ARG A 902 -50.50 0.54 -22.37
CA ARG A 902 -49.44 -0.46 -22.30
C ARG A 902 -49.46 -1.26 -21.00
N CYS A 903 -49.38 -0.58 -19.85
CA CYS A 903 -49.01 -1.22 -18.58
C CYS A 903 -50.13 -1.34 -17.54
N LEU A 904 -51.28 -0.65 -17.68
CA LEU A 904 -52.33 -0.66 -16.65
C LEU A 904 -52.84 -2.08 -16.37
N ALA A 905 -53.00 -2.90 -17.43
CA ALA A 905 -53.40 -4.30 -17.29
C ALA A 905 -52.36 -5.15 -16.52
N SER A 906 -51.07 -4.88 -16.72
CA SER A 906 -49.96 -5.52 -16.02
C SER A 906 -49.91 -5.10 -14.54
N VAL A 907 -50.06 -3.80 -14.26
CA VAL A 907 -50.15 -3.24 -12.91
C VAL A 907 -51.31 -3.86 -12.14
N MET A 908 -52.52 -3.87 -12.70
CA MET A 908 -53.71 -4.47 -12.06
C MET A 908 -53.60 -5.98 -11.82
N LEU A 909 -52.81 -6.70 -12.63
CA LEU A 909 -52.62 -8.15 -12.49
C LEU A 909 -51.54 -8.51 -11.46
N LEU A 910 -50.44 -7.75 -11.42
CA LEU A 910 -49.24 -8.06 -10.64
C LEU A 910 -49.17 -7.30 -9.31
N CYS A 911 -49.97 -6.24 -9.13
CA CYS A 911 -50.08 -5.47 -7.88
C CYS A 911 -51.45 -5.66 -7.19
N PRO A 912 -51.90 -6.89 -6.87
CA PRO A 912 -53.27 -7.15 -6.40
C PRO A 912 -53.59 -6.57 -5.01
N ASN A 913 -52.57 -6.10 -4.28
CA ASN A 913 -52.73 -5.39 -3.01
C ASN A 913 -52.97 -3.88 -3.20
N ALA A 914 -52.57 -3.32 -4.33
CA ALA A 914 -52.56 -1.88 -4.56
C ALA A 914 -53.95 -1.29 -4.82
N LEU A 915 -54.12 -0.01 -4.51
CA LEU A 915 -55.12 0.84 -5.13
C LEU A 915 -54.55 1.31 -6.47
N VAL A 916 -55.21 1.03 -7.61
CA VAL A 916 -54.69 1.41 -8.93
C VAL A 916 -55.43 2.65 -9.44
N LEU A 917 -54.72 3.77 -9.51
CA LEU A 917 -55.24 5.05 -9.99
C LEU A 917 -54.71 5.35 -11.40
N TYR A 918 -55.58 5.84 -12.27
CA TYR A 918 -55.20 6.41 -13.57
C TYR A 918 -55.14 7.93 -13.47
N ASP A 919 -53.97 8.54 -13.73
CA ASP A 919 -53.83 10.00 -13.82
C ASP A 919 -53.85 10.44 -15.28
N THR A 920 -54.84 11.27 -15.63
CA THR A 920 -55.00 11.82 -16.98
C THR A 920 -53.92 12.84 -17.34
N VAL A 921 -53.39 13.59 -16.36
CA VAL A 921 -52.64 14.85 -16.53
C VAL A 921 -53.45 15.95 -17.23
N ASP A 922 -53.98 15.69 -18.43
CA ASP A 922 -55.03 16.47 -19.10
C ASP A 922 -55.82 15.57 -20.07
N LEU A 923 -57.06 15.92 -20.42
CA LEU A 923 -57.85 15.11 -21.36
C LEU A 923 -57.32 15.24 -22.79
N HIS A 924 -56.52 14.28 -23.22
CA HIS A 924 -55.76 14.31 -24.48
C HIS A 924 -56.70 14.32 -25.70
N PHE A 925 -57.82 13.59 -25.65
CA PHE A 925 -58.86 13.65 -26.68
C PHE A 925 -59.47 15.05 -26.81
N LEU A 926 -59.66 15.77 -25.69
CA LEU A 926 -60.30 17.09 -25.68
C LEU A 926 -59.33 18.15 -26.21
N ARG A 927 -58.04 18.03 -25.87
CA ARG A 927 -56.95 18.81 -26.47
C ARG A 927 -56.94 18.64 -27.99
N ARG A 928 -56.97 17.38 -28.47
CA ARG A 928 -56.96 17.05 -29.90
C ARG A 928 -58.24 17.51 -30.62
N GLU A 929 -59.42 17.35 -30.02
CA GLU A 929 -60.68 17.85 -30.57
C GLU A 929 -60.68 19.37 -30.75
N ARG A 930 -60.05 20.14 -29.85
CA ARG A 930 -59.92 21.60 -29.97
C ARG A 930 -58.92 21.98 -31.06
N GLU A 931 -57.78 21.29 -31.14
CA GLU A 931 -56.76 21.48 -32.17
C GLU A 931 -57.30 21.23 -33.60
N LEU A 932 -58.06 20.15 -33.82
CA LEU A 932 -58.64 19.82 -35.12
C LEU A 932 -59.67 20.86 -35.62
N ARG A 933 -60.44 21.47 -34.70
CA ARG A 933 -61.38 22.56 -35.02
C ARG A 933 -60.67 23.83 -35.52
N ILE A 934 -59.43 24.06 -35.09
CA ILE A 934 -58.65 25.28 -35.39
C ILE A 934 -57.77 25.08 -36.62
N THR A 935 -57.14 23.92 -36.74
CA THR A 935 -56.33 23.54 -37.91
C THR A 935 -57.17 23.19 -39.15
N GLY A 936 -58.49 22.96 -38.99
CA GLY A 936 -59.40 22.60 -40.07
C GLY A 936 -59.24 21.17 -40.59
N VAL A 937 -58.42 20.35 -39.93
CA VAL A 937 -58.16 18.95 -40.31
C VAL A 937 -59.34 18.07 -39.89
N THR A 938 -59.98 17.41 -40.85
CA THR A 938 -61.23 16.65 -40.66
C THR A 938 -61.04 15.18 -40.28
N ALA A 939 -59.80 14.71 -40.15
CA ALA A 939 -59.50 13.35 -39.72
C ALA A 939 -59.30 13.32 -38.18
N SER A 940 -60.31 12.88 -37.44
CA SER A 940 -60.12 12.53 -36.03
C SER A 940 -59.53 11.12 -35.91
N ASP A 941 -58.44 11.02 -35.15
CA ASP A 941 -57.99 9.72 -34.63
C ASP A 941 -58.58 9.53 -33.24
N GLU A 942 -59.59 8.66 -33.16
CA GLU A 942 -60.28 8.31 -31.92
C GLU A 942 -59.48 7.28 -31.07
N SER A 943 -58.22 6.98 -31.41
CA SER A 943 -57.34 6.08 -30.66
C SER A 943 -57.14 6.54 -29.21
N ILE A 944 -56.64 7.76 -29.02
CA ILE A 944 -56.38 8.41 -27.73
C ILE A 944 -57.65 8.41 -26.85
N LYS A 945 -58.79 8.82 -27.43
CA LYS A 945 -60.09 8.84 -26.74
C LYS A 945 -60.51 7.45 -26.26
N ARG A 946 -60.22 6.42 -27.05
CA ARG A 946 -60.48 5.03 -26.67
C ARG A 946 -59.56 4.55 -25.54
N GLN A 947 -58.30 4.94 -25.56
CA GLN A 947 -57.32 4.61 -24.51
C GLN A 947 -57.71 5.27 -23.18
N GLU A 948 -57.99 6.59 -23.17
CA GLU A 948 -58.41 7.33 -21.98
C GLU A 948 -59.69 6.76 -21.36
N LEU A 949 -60.72 6.46 -22.17
CA LEU A 949 -61.97 5.88 -21.69
C LEU A 949 -61.82 4.39 -21.28
N TRP A 950 -60.90 3.64 -21.89
CA TRP A 950 -60.59 2.26 -21.52
C TRP A 950 -59.89 2.17 -20.16
N ALA A 951 -58.98 3.11 -19.87
CA ALA A 951 -58.26 3.22 -18.61
C ALA A 951 -59.15 3.76 -17.48
N ALA A 952 -59.90 4.84 -17.74
CA ALA A 952 -60.85 5.42 -16.80
C ALA A 952 -62.01 4.48 -16.44
N GLY A 953 -62.33 3.52 -17.30
CA GLY A 953 -63.30 2.43 -17.04
C GLY A 953 -62.69 1.16 -16.43
N ARG A 954 -61.43 1.18 -15.97
CA ARG A 954 -60.70 0.02 -15.41
C ARG A 954 -59.97 0.29 -14.10
N ALA A 955 -59.29 1.43 -13.98
CA ALA A 955 -58.65 1.82 -12.74
C ALA A 955 -59.68 1.94 -11.61
N ASP A 956 -59.25 1.70 -10.37
CA ASP A 956 -60.12 1.84 -9.19
C ASP A 956 -60.60 3.28 -9.02
N GLY A 957 -59.75 4.25 -9.39
CA GLY A 957 -60.11 5.66 -9.48
C GLY A 957 -59.32 6.41 -10.56
N VAL A 958 -59.79 7.61 -10.89
CA VAL A 958 -59.18 8.46 -11.91
C VAL A 958 -58.86 9.83 -11.33
N ILE A 959 -57.66 10.35 -11.62
CA ILE A 959 -57.24 11.70 -11.25
C ILE A 959 -57.34 12.61 -12.48
N THR A 960 -58.00 13.74 -12.29
CA THR A 960 -58.11 14.85 -13.26
C THR A 960 -57.57 16.14 -12.64
N VAL A 961 -57.17 17.10 -13.47
CA VAL A 961 -56.58 18.37 -12.99
C VAL A 961 -57.57 19.50 -12.78
N SER A 962 -58.84 19.34 -13.18
CA SER A 962 -59.90 20.32 -12.95
C SER A 962 -61.28 19.66 -12.80
N GLU A 963 -62.22 20.34 -12.13
CA GLU A 963 -63.63 19.92 -12.08
C GLU A 963 -64.31 19.95 -13.47
N PHE A 964 -63.80 20.74 -14.41
CA PHE A 964 -64.26 20.75 -15.80
C PHE A 964 -63.89 19.44 -16.52
N ASP A 965 -62.65 18.99 -16.38
CA ASP A 965 -62.18 17.71 -16.93
C ASP A 965 -62.92 16.53 -16.27
N ARG A 966 -63.11 16.59 -14.96
CA ARG A 966 -63.93 15.63 -14.20
C ARG A 966 -65.36 15.54 -14.73
N GLY A 967 -66.03 16.67 -14.92
CA GLY A 967 -67.38 16.72 -15.49
C GLY A 967 -67.43 16.13 -16.91
N LYS A 968 -66.45 16.48 -17.76
CA LYS A 968 -66.32 15.94 -19.13
C LYS A 968 -66.07 14.44 -19.15
N LEU A 969 -65.27 13.89 -18.23
CA LEU A 969 -65.03 12.46 -18.14
C LEU A 969 -66.28 11.71 -17.64
N LEU A 970 -67.00 12.26 -16.65
CA LEU A 970 -68.24 11.68 -16.11
C LEU A 970 -69.41 11.69 -17.11
N GLU A 971 -69.42 12.57 -18.12
CA GLU A 971 -70.36 12.48 -19.25
C GLU A 971 -70.17 11.21 -20.10
N MET A 972 -68.96 10.64 -20.12
CA MET A 972 -68.59 9.48 -20.95
C MET A 972 -68.35 8.19 -20.16
N VAL A 973 -67.95 8.27 -18.89
CA VAL A 973 -67.81 7.13 -17.97
C VAL A 973 -68.54 7.43 -16.64
N PRO A 974 -69.89 7.41 -16.60
CA PRO A 974 -70.67 7.93 -15.46
C PRO A 974 -70.56 7.14 -14.14
N LEU A 975 -69.81 6.03 -14.13
CA LEU A 975 -69.59 5.17 -12.97
C LEU A 975 -68.12 5.16 -12.49
N ALA A 976 -67.22 5.90 -13.16
CA ALA A 976 -65.82 5.98 -12.74
C ALA A 976 -65.68 6.82 -11.45
N PRO A 977 -64.90 6.38 -10.45
CA PRO A 977 -64.53 7.22 -9.30
C PRO A 977 -63.51 8.30 -9.71
N VAL A 978 -64.02 9.38 -10.31
CA VAL A 978 -63.19 10.51 -10.75
C VAL A 978 -63.00 11.53 -9.62
N HIS A 979 -61.74 11.84 -9.35
CA HIS A 979 -61.24 12.76 -8.34
C HIS A 979 -60.45 13.90 -8.99
N VAL A 980 -60.18 14.98 -8.24
CA VAL A 980 -59.40 16.13 -8.71
C VAL A 980 -58.14 16.33 -7.86
N ILE A 981 -56.98 16.33 -8.51
CA ILE A 981 -55.71 16.87 -7.99
C ILE A 981 -55.11 17.70 -9.11
N SER A 982 -55.14 19.02 -8.95
CA SER A 982 -54.71 19.99 -9.96
C SER A 982 -53.18 20.08 -10.09
N LEU A 983 -52.67 21.14 -10.72
CA LEU A 983 -51.24 21.47 -10.68
C LEU A 983 -50.79 21.78 -9.25
N ILE A 984 -49.55 21.42 -8.94
CA ILE A 984 -48.98 21.54 -7.58
C ILE A 984 -47.76 22.46 -7.65
N HIS A 985 -47.84 23.60 -6.97
CA HIS A 985 -46.81 24.63 -6.94
C HIS A 985 -46.48 24.99 -5.48
N GLU A 986 -45.20 24.88 -5.13
CA GLU A 986 -44.64 25.50 -3.92
C GLU A 986 -44.61 27.02 -4.11
N LEU A 987 -44.82 27.81 -3.03
CA LEU A 987 -44.64 29.26 -3.07
C LEU A 987 -43.16 29.62 -2.95
N ASP A 988 -42.70 30.58 -3.74
CA ASP A 988 -41.36 31.18 -3.61
C ASP A 988 -41.43 32.72 -3.77
N PRO A 989 -41.97 33.44 -2.77
CA PRO A 989 -42.30 34.85 -2.85
C PRO A 989 -41.03 35.72 -2.91
N GLN A 990 -40.78 36.32 -4.08
CA GLN A 990 -39.52 37.02 -4.35
C GLN A 990 -39.39 38.36 -3.62
N THR A 991 -38.23 38.59 -3.00
CA THR A 991 -37.97 39.72 -2.09
C THR A 991 -37.83 41.09 -2.77
N ARG A 992 -37.72 41.15 -4.11
CA ARG A 992 -37.56 42.40 -4.87
C ARG A 992 -38.86 43.22 -4.85
N SER A 993 -38.75 44.49 -4.47
CA SER A 993 -39.86 45.45 -4.48
C SER A 993 -40.34 45.76 -5.91
N PHE A 994 -41.54 46.33 -6.04
CA PHE A 994 -42.10 46.74 -7.33
C PHE A 994 -41.12 47.59 -8.17
N ASN A 995 -40.39 48.50 -7.52
CA ASN A 995 -39.47 49.44 -8.16
C ASN A 995 -38.13 48.81 -8.61
N GLU A 996 -37.80 47.60 -8.15
CA GLU A 996 -36.59 46.85 -8.54
C GLU A 996 -36.81 45.89 -9.72
N ARG A 997 -38.07 45.73 -10.15
CA ARG A 997 -38.48 44.88 -11.29
C ARG A 997 -38.57 45.70 -12.58
N ASP A 998 -38.47 45.07 -13.75
CA ASP A 998 -38.68 45.72 -15.05
C ASP A 998 -39.07 44.74 -16.18
N GLY A 999 -39.85 45.24 -17.13
CA GLY A 999 -40.35 44.51 -18.29
C GLY A 999 -41.50 43.54 -17.96
N ILE A 1000 -42.07 42.96 -19.01
CA ILE A 1000 -43.16 41.97 -18.94
C ILE A 1000 -42.70 40.64 -19.53
N LEU A 1001 -43.22 39.51 -19.03
CA LEU A 1001 -42.72 38.17 -19.33
C LEU A 1001 -43.76 37.26 -20.01
N PHE A 1002 -43.38 36.59 -21.10
CA PHE A 1002 -44.08 35.41 -21.62
C PHE A 1002 -43.18 34.18 -21.53
N VAL A 1003 -43.73 33.08 -21.02
CA VAL A 1003 -43.07 31.76 -20.98
C VAL A 1003 -43.85 30.75 -21.83
N GLY A 1004 -43.17 29.89 -22.58
CA GLY A 1004 -43.80 28.68 -23.15
C GLY A 1004 -43.02 28.02 -24.28
N SER A 1005 -42.99 26.68 -24.30
CA SER A 1005 -42.46 25.90 -25.42
C SER A 1005 -43.19 26.21 -26.73
N PHE A 1006 -42.44 26.58 -27.77
CA PHE A 1006 -42.96 26.94 -29.08
C PHE A 1006 -43.24 25.73 -29.99
N GLN A 1007 -42.94 24.52 -29.51
CA GLN A 1007 -43.46 23.28 -30.12
C GLN A 1007 -45.00 23.18 -30.00
N HIS A 1008 -45.61 23.96 -29.11
CA HIS A 1008 -47.05 24.10 -29.00
C HIS A 1008 -47.55 25.34 -29.74
N GLN A 1009 -48.27 25.14 -30.85
CA GLN A 1009 -48.86 26.20 -31.66
C GLN A 1009 -49.65 27.28 -30.88
N PRO A 1010 -50.38 26.99 -29.78
CA PRO A 1010 -51.00 28.03 -28.95
C PRO A 1010 -50.03 29.09 -28.42
N ASN A 1011 -48.77 28.74 -28.13
CA ASN A 1011 -47.78 29.70 -27.65
C ASN A 1011 -47.24 30.59 -28.79
N VAL A 1012 -47.03 30.02 -29.98
CA VAL A 1012 -46.69 30.77 -31.20
C VAL A 1012 -47.79 31.79 -31.53
N ASP A 1013 -49.03 31.32 -31.55
CA ASP A 1013 -50.22 32.14 -31.83
C ASP A 1013 -50.40 33.29 -30.83
N ALA A 1014 -50.21 33.01 -29.53
CA ALA A 1014 -50.31 33.99 -28.46
C ALA A 1014 -49.27 35.12 -28.58
N VAL A 1015 -48.00 34.78 -28.83
CA VAL A 1015 -46.93 35.77 -28.98
C VAL A 1015 -47.13 36.60 -30.24
N LEU A 1016 -47.40 35.97 -31.39
CA LEU A 1016 -47.64 36.69 -32.65
C LEU A 1016 -48.86 37.62 -32.56
N TRP A 1017 -49.96 37.19 -31.91
CA TRP A 1017 -51.12 38.06 -31.70
C TRP A 1017 -50.79 39.22 -30.76
N PHE A 1018 -50.12 38.96 -29.63
CA PHE A 1018 -49.75 40.00 -28.67
C PHE A 1018 -48.84 41.07 -29.31
N LEU A 1019 -47.79 40.64 -30.03
CA LEU A 1019 -46.87 41.54 -30.74
C LEU A 1019 -47.56 42.38 -31.83
N SER A 1020 -48.57 41.85 -32.52
CA SER A 1020 -49.24 42.54 -33.63
C SER A 1020 -50.47 43.35 -33.24
N HIS A 1021 -51.11 43.08 -32.09
CA HIS A 1021 -52.38 43.72 -31.69
C HIS A 1021 -52.32 44.44 -30.34
N VAL A 1022 -51.52 43.97 -29.38
CA VAL A 1022 -51.48 44.51 -28.00
C VAL A 1022 -50.26 45.40 -27.80
N MET A 1023 -49.07 44.90 -28.16
CA MET A 1023 -47.80 45.62 -28.00
C MET A 1023 -47.79 47.02 -28.65
N PRO A 1024 -48.38 47.26 -29.85
CA PRO A 1024 -48.42 48.58 -30.44
C PRO A 1024 -49.31 49.59 -29.69
N ILE A 1025 -50.23 49.10 -28.84
CA ILE A 1025 -51.04 49.93 -27.94
C ILE A 1025 -50.23 50.21 -26.67
N VAL A 1026 -49.62 49.17 -26.08
CA VAL A 1026 -48.79 49.30 -24.87
C VAL A 1026 -47.61 50.26 -25.10
N HIS A 1027 -46.88 50.15 -26.21
CA HIS A 1027 -45.79 51.08 -26.56
C HIS A 1027 -46.25 52.50 -26.89
N ALA A 1028 -47.54 52.71 -27.22
CA ALA A 1028 -48.09 54.05 -27.39
C ALA A 1028 -48.37 54.76 -26.04
N TRP A 1029 -48.35 54.01 -24.93
CA TRP A 1029 -48.57 54.51 -23.57
C TRP A 1029 -47.29 54.45 -22.71
N ILE A 1030 -46.56 53.34 -22.78
CA ILE A 1030 -45.31 53.08 -22.05
C ILE A 1030 -44.20 52.74 -23.08
N PRO A 1031 -43.53 53.74 -23.67
CA PRO A 1031 -42.64 53.52 -24.82
C PRO A 1031 -41.43 52.63 -24.52
N ASP A 1032 -40.88 52.73 -23.32
CA ASP A 1032 -39.65 52.03 -22.91
C ASP A 1032 -39.89 50.58 -22.43
N LEU A 1033 -41.14 50.10 -22.45
CA LEU A 1033 -41.52 48.80 -21.91
C LEU A 1033 -40.90 47.64 -22.73
N ARG A 1034 -40.19 46.76 -22.04
CA ARG A 1034 -39.53 45.59 -22.64
C ARG A 1034 -40.36 44.32 -22.46
N PHE A 1035 -40.57 43.58 -23.54
CA PHE A 1035 -41.24 42.28 -23.53
C PHE A 1035 -40.22 41.15 -23.66
N HIS A 1036 -40.16 40.29 -22.64
CA HIS A 1036 -39.24 39.16 -22.55
C HIS A 1036 -39.96 37.86 -22.91
N ILE A 1037 -39.41 37.12 -23.86
CA ILE A 1037 -39.99 35.93 -24.46
C ILE A 1037 -39.06 34.73 -24.21
N ILE A 1038 -39.52 33.80 -23.37
CA ILE A 1038 -38.75 32.65 -22.89
C ILE A 1038 -39.44 31.35 -23.32
N GLY A 1039 -38.70 30.42 -23.91
CA GLY A 1039 -39.20 29.14 -24.38
C GLY A 1039 -38.28 28.42 -25.35
N THR A 1040 -38.39 27.10 -25.41
CA THR A 1040 -37.68 26.25 -26.37
C THR A 1040 -38.21 26.43 -27.80
N GLY A 1041 -37.29 26.67 -28.74
CA GLY A 1041 -37.52 26.62 -30.19
C GLY A 1041 -38.46 27.66 -30.79
N PRO A 1042 -38.34 28.98 -30.49
CA PRO A 1042 -39.15 30.00 -31.14
C PRO A 1042 -38.97 29.97 -32.68
N PRO A 1043 -40.07 30.08 -33.47
CA PRO A 1043 -40.02 30.09 -34.92
C PRO A 1043 -39.39 31.38 -35.45
N GLU A 1044 -38.90 31.33 -36.69
CA GLU A 1044 -38.27 32.46 -37.41
C GLU A 1044 -39.16 33.72 -37.39
N GLU A 1045 -40.47 33.56 -37.60
CA GLU A 1045 -41.49 34.62 -37.56
C GLU A 1045 -41.53 35.42 -36.23
N ILE A 1046 -41.15 34.79 -35.11
CA ILE A 1046 -41.02 35.43 -33.80
C ILE A 1046 -39.59 35.97 -33.62
N CYS A 1047 -38.57 35.22 -34.03
CA CYS A 1047 -37.17 35.65 -33.98
C CYS A 1047 -36.90 36.94 -34.79
N GLU A 1048 -37.58 37.14 -35.91
CA GLU A 1048 -37.52 38.37 -36.72
C GLU A 1048 -38.08 39.61 -36.01
N GLN A 1049 -38.85 39.46 -34.92
CA GLN A 1049 -39.39 40.57 -34.13
C GLN A 1049 -38.40 41.11 -33.09
N ALA A 1050 -37.23 40.48 -32.92
CA ALA A 1050 -36.25 40.85 -31.89
C ALA A 1050 -35.75 42.30 -32.05
N CYS A 1051 -35.88 43.09 -30.99
CA CYS A 1051 -35.40 44.47 -30.94
C CYS A 1051 -35.09 44.90 -29.50
N GLU A 1052 -34.71 46.17 -29.29
CA GLU A 1052 -34.42 46.73 -27.97
C GLU A 1052 -35.56 46.55 -26.94
N TYR A 1053 -36.81 46.46 -27.43
CA TYR A 1053 -38.03 46.32 -26.63
C TYR A 1053 -38.66 44.92 -26.70
N ILE A 1054 -38.14 44.01 -27.54
CA ILE A 1054 -38.65 42.64 -27.72
C ILE A 1054 -37.45 41.70 -27.59
N VAL A 1055 -37.28 41.15 -26.38
CA VAL A 1055 -36.12 40.35 -25.97
C VAL A 1055 -36.49 38.87 -26.04
N ILE A 1056 -35.78 38.10 -26.87
CA ILE A 1056 -36.01 36.66 -27.04
C ILE A 1056 -34.83 35.93 -26.42
N GLU A 1057 -35.07 35.30 -25.26
CA GLU A 1057 -34.00 34.69 -24.46
C GLU A 1057 -33.83 33.18 -24.77
N GLY A 1058 -34.85 32.57 -25.39
CA GLY A 1058 -34.82 31.15 -25.74
C GLY A 1058 -35.05 30.26 -24.53
N PHE A 1059 -34.33 29.14 -24.43
CA PHE A 1059 -34.41 28.25 -23.26
C PHE A 1059 -33.55 28.77 -22.12
N VAL A 1060 -34.15 28.82 -20.92
CA VAL A 1060 -33.52 29.25 -19.68
C VAL A 1060 -33.70 28.10 -18.67
N GLU A 1061 -32.60 27.65 -18.07
CA GLU A 1061 -32.55 26.43 -17.25
C GLU A 1061 -33.02 26.65 -15.79
N ASN A 1062 -32.80 27.85 -15.25
CA ASN A 1062 -33.33 28.31 -13.98
C ASN A 1062 -34.15 29.59 -14.20
N MET A 1063 -35.42 29.58 -13.82
CA MET A 1063 -36.37 30.67 -14.11
C MET A 1063 -36.43 31.74 -13.03
N ASP A 1064 -35.76 31.54 -11.91
CA ASP A 1064 -36.02 32.25 -10.65
C ASP A 1064 -35.68 33.74 -10.80
N GLU A 1065 -34.51 34.05 -11.39
CA GLU A 1065 -34.10 35.42 -11.74
C GLU A 1065 -35.08 36.08 -12.72
N GLN A 1066 -35.69 35.33 -13.64
CA GLN A 1066 -36.66 35.85 -14.61
C GLN A 1066 -38.05 36.05 -14.03
N LEU A 1067 -38.43 35.29 -13.00
CA LEU A 1067 -39.67 35.50 -12.26
C LEU A 1067 -39.52 36.62 -11.22
N ALA A 1068 -38.33 36.76 -10.61
CA ALA A 1068 -37.99 37.80 -9.65
C ALA A 1068 -37.75 39.19 -10.27
N SER A 1069 -37.19 39.27 -11.49
CA SER A 1069 -36.79 40.54 -12.12
C SER A 1069 -37.87 41.22 -12.95
N ARG A 1070 -38.95 40.54 -13.32
CA ARG A 1070 -39.98 41.07 -14.25
C ARG A 1070 -41.13 41.71 -13.46
N ARG A 1071 -41.78 42.74 -14.01
CA ARG A 1071 -42.87 43.43 -13.31
C ARG A 1071 -44.18 42.65 -13.39
N LEU A 1072 -44.52 42.05 -14.52
CA LEU A 1072 -45.72 41.18 -14.66
C LEU A 1072 -45.49 40.11 -15.74
N SER A 1073 -46.29 39.04 -15.73
CA SER A 1073 -46.33 38.07 -16.82
C SER A 1073 -47.59 38.18 -17.67
N VAL A 1074 -47.54 37.65 -18.90
CA VAL A 1074 -48.67 37.67 -19.85
C VAL A 1074 -48.97 36.28 -20.42
N ALA A 1075 -50.25 35.92 -20.44
CA ALA A 1075 -50.76 34.67 -21.00
C ALA A 1075 -51.86 34.92 -22.06
N PRO A 1076 -51.54 35.54 -23.21
CA PRO A 1076 -52.50 35.88 -24.27
C PRO A 1076 -52.92 34.67 -25.15
N LEU A 1077 -53.25 33.53 -24.53
CA LEU A 1077 -53.61 32.29 -25.24
C LEU A 1077 -55.01 32.38 -25.83
N ARG A 1078 -55.14 32.44 -27.16
CA ARG A 1078 -56.45 32.48 -27.83
C ARG A 1078 -57.17 31.11 -27.87
N TYR A 1079 -56.46 30.02 -27.53
CA TYR A 1079 -57.01 28.67 -27.41
C TYR A 1079 -56.10 27.76 -26.57
N GLY A 1080 -56.64 26.63 -26.13
CA GLY A 1080 -55.95 25.61 -25.34
C GLY A 1080 -56.94 24.67 -24.64
N SER A 1081 -56.48 23.89 -23.67
CA SER A 1081 -57.28 23.11 -22.71
C SER A 1081 -56.50 22.95 -21.39
N GLY A 1082 -57.18 22.56 -20.31
CA GLY A 1082 -56.58 22.26 -19.00
C GLY A 1082 -55.94 23.45 -18.28
N VAL A 1083 -55.49 23.23 -17.04
CA VAL A 1083 -54.85 24.26 -16.20
C VAL A 1083 -53.45 24.63 -16.74
N LYS A 1084 -53.10 25.91 -16.78
CA LYS A 1084 -51.83 26.42 -17.36
C LYS A 1084 -50.77 26.71 -16.31
N GLY A 1085 -49.84 25.77 -16.11
CA GLY A 1085 -48.78 25.89 -15.08
C GLY A 1085 -47.93 27.16 -15.13
N LYS A 1086 -47.76 27.81 -16.29
CA LYS A 1086 -47.03 29.08 -16.40
C LYS A 1086 -47.70 30.26 -15.70
N ILE A 1087 -49.04 30.25 -15.59
CA ILE A 1087 -49.79 31.24 -14.83
C ILE A 1087 -49.57 30.97 -13.34
N ASN A 1088 -49.85 29.73 -12.91
CA ASN A 1088 -49.69 29.32 -11.52
C ASN A 1088 -48.24 29.53 -11.01
N GLN A 1089 -47.23 29.27 -11.83
CA GLN A 1089 -45.82 29.52 -11.51
C GLN A 1089 -45.50 31.01 -11.36
N SER A 1090 -46.08 31.89 -12.20
CA SER A 1090 -45.94 33.35 -12.02
C SER A 1090 -46.54 33.78 -10.67
N MET A 1091 -47.77 33.36 -10.41
CA MET A 1091 -48.51 33.71 -9.19
C MET A 1091 -47.82 33.16 -7.93
N ALA A 1092 -47.21 31.97 -8.00
CA ALA A 1092 -46.46 31.37 -6.89
C ALA A 1092 -45.18 32.14 -6.50
N TYR A 1093 -44.64 32.96 -7.42
CA TYR A 1093 -43.49 33.84 -7.20
C TYR A 1093 -43.88 35.26 -6.76
N GLY A 1094 -45.19 35.54 -6.63
CA GLY A 1094 -45.69 36.91 -6.45
C GLY A 1094 -45.46 37.78 -7.69
N LEU A 1095 -45.67 37.22 -8.88
CA LEU A 1095 -45.63 37.92 -10.17
C LEU A 1095 -47.05 37.99 -10.75
N PRO A 1096 -47.74 39.15 -10.69
CA PRO A 1096 -49.04 39.37 -11.31
C PRO A 1096 -49.08 38.99 -12.79
N CYS A 1097 -50.22 38.47 -13.23
CA CYS A 1097 -50.42 37.98 -14.60
C CYS A 1097 -51.60 38.71 -15.28
N VAL A 1098 -51.46 39.01 -16.57
CA VAL A 1098 -52.58 39.38 -17.45
C VAL A 1098 -52.86 38.23 -18.42
N ALA A 1099 -54.12 37.82 -18.55
CA ALA A 1099 -54.51 36.59 -19.24
C ALA A 1099 -55.76 36.76 -20.10
N THR A 1100 -55.95 35.86 -21.08
CA THR A 1100 -57.24 35.69 -21.77
C THR A 1100 -58.13 34.69 -21.00
N PRO A 1101 -59.47 34.72 -21.18
CA PRO A 1101 -60.37 33.73 -20.57
C PRO A 1101 -60.00 32.27 -20.89
N SER A 1102 -59.48 32.01 -22.09
CA SER A 1102 -59.03 30.66 -22.50
C SER A 1102 -57.70 30.22 -21.87
N ALA A 1103 -56.95 31.13 -21.25
CA ALA A 1103 -55.74 30.82 -20.49
C ALA A 1103 -56.06 30.40 -19.04
N VAL A 1104 -57.11 30.98 -18.43
CA VAL A 1104 -57.53 30.73 -17.03
C VAL A 1104 -58.61 29.64 -16.87
N GLU A 1105 -58.90 28.89 -17.95
CA GLU A 1105 -59.86 27.79 -17.94
C GLU A 1105 -59.53 26.76 -16.84
N GLY A 1106 -60.49 26.50 -15.96
CA GLY A 1106 -60.37 25.51 -14.87
C GLY A 1106 -59.63 25.99 -13.62
N MET A 1107 -59.33 27.29 -13.46
CA MET A 1107 -58.55 27.81 -12.32
C MET A 1107 -59.36 28.37 -11.13
N GLU A 1108 -60.63 28.74 -11.32
CA GLU A 1108 -61.51 29.33 -10.28
C GLU A 1108 -60.89 30.56 -9.55
N LEU A 1109 -60.36 31.50 -10.34
CA LEU A 1109 -59.74 32.75 -9.88
C LEU A 1109 -60.68 33.97 -9.97
N ASP A 1110 -60.45 34.97 -9.13
CA ASP A 1110 -61.02 36.32 -9.25
C ASP A 1110 -60.32 37.11 -10.38
N TRP A 1111 -61.08 37.45 -11.43
CA TRP A 1111 -60.62 38.12 -12.65
C TRP A 1111 -60.32 39.63 -12.50
N GLN A 1112 -60.44 40.16 -11.28
CA GLN A 1112 -60.07 41.53 -10.93
C GLN A 1112 -58.94 41.52 -9.90
N ASN A 1113 -59.08 40.73 -8.82
CA ASN A 1113 -58.19 40.81 -7.67
C ASN A 1113 -57.04 39.78 -7.69
N GLU A 1114 -57.20 38.60 -8.30
CA GLU A 1114 -56.18 37.53 -8.26
C GLU A 1114 -55.40 37.40 -9.57
N ILE A 1115 -56.05 37.73 -10.70
CA ILE A 1115 -55.47 37.76 -12.03
C ILE A 1115 -56.29 38.72 -12.90
N LEU A 1116 -55.67 39.48 -13.80
CA LEU A 1116 -56.42 40.34 -14.72
C LEU A 1116 -56.77 39.57 -15.99
N VAL A 1117 -58.06 39.53 -16.34
CA VAL A 1117 -58.57 38.82 -17.53
C VAL A 1117 -59.16 39.79 -18.55
N ALA A 1118 -58.69 39.70 -19.81
CA ALA A 1118 -59.09 40.57 -20.91
C ALA A 1118 -59.48 39.78 -22.17
N GLU A 1119 -60.51 40.22 -22.89
CA GLU A 1119 -60.97 39.60 -24.14
C GLU A 1119 -60.46 40.34 -25.39
N SER A 1120 -60.47 41.67 -25.39
CA SER A 1120 -59.97 42.47 -26.51
C SER A 1120 -58.51 42.90 -26.34
N ALA A 1121 -57.85 43.22 -27.46
CA ALA A 1121 -56.47 43.71 -27.44
C ALA A 1121 -56.31 45.07 -26.73
N HIS A 1122 -57.40 45.85 -26.60
CA HIS A 1122 -57.39 47.12 -25.88
C HIS A 1122 -57.46 46.89 -24.37
N GLU A 1123 -58.42 46.08 -23.90
CA GLU A 1123 -58.52 45.64 -22.50
C GLU A 1123 -57.22 44.98 -22.02
N PHE A 1124 -56.56 44.18 -22.87
CA PHE A 1124 -55.29 43.53 -22.52
C PHE A 1124 -54.16 44.56 -22.37
N ALA A 1125 -54.14 45.61 -23.21
CA ALA A 1125 -53.19 46.70 -23.07
C ALA A 1125 -53.47 47.56 -21.82
N GLU A 1126 -54.75 47.82 -21.50
CA GLU A 1126 -55.17 48.55 -20.30
C GLU A 1126 -54.77 47.77 -19.03
N ALA A 1127 -55.03 46.46 -19.00
CA ALA A 1127 -54.64 45.58 -17.90
C ALA A 1127 -53.12 45.47 -17.70
N VAL A 1128 -52.35 45.46 -18.80
CA VAL A 1128 -50.87 45.52 -18.72
C VAL A 1128 -50.41 46.87 -18.19
N ALA A 1129 -50.97 47.99 -18.67
CA ALA A 1129 -50.56 49.32 -18.23
C ALA A 1129 -50.88 49.59 -16.75
N GLU A 1130 -52.10 49.26 -16.29
CA GLU A 1130 -52.52 49.44 -14.90
C GLU A 1130 -51.57 48.69 -13.93
N LEU A 1131 -51.27 47.42 -14.19
CA LEU A 1131 -50.30 46.65 -13.38
C LEU A 1131 -48.85 47.13 -13.53
N TYR A 1132 -48.48 47.81 -14.63
CA TYR A 1132 -47.12 48.28 -14.83
C TYR A 1132 -46.83 49.64 -14.17
N GLU A 1133 -47.85 50.47 -13.99
CA GLU A 1133 -47.72 51.83 -13.44
C GLU A 1133 -48.28 51.99 -12.01
N ASN A 1134 -49.22 51.15 -11.57
CA ASN A 1134 -49.87 51.26 -10.25
C ASN A 1134 -49.29 50.28 -9.21
N GLU A 1135 -48.31 50.74 -8.41
CA GLU A 1135 -47.65 49.95 -7.36
C GLU A 1135 -48.62 49.41 -6.28
N GLU A 1136 -49.66 50.17 -5.89
CA GLU A 1136 -50.63 49.76 -4.87
C GLU A 1136 -51.52 48.61 -5.38
N TYR A 1137 -52.02 48.72 -6.61
CA TYR A 1137 -52.83 47.69 -7.24
C TYR A 1137 -52.01 46.46 -7.66
N TRP A 1138 -50.78 46.66 -8.12
CA TRP A 1138 -49.83 45.58 -8.37
C TRP A 1138 -49.58 44.75 -7.12
N THR A 1139 -49.37 45.40 -5.97
CA THR A 1139 -49.13 44.72 -4.69
C THR A 1139 -50.36 43.92 -4.26
N LEU A 1140 -51.56 44.50 -4.36
CA LEU A 1140 -52.81 43.79 -4.08
C LEU A 1140 -52.95 42.52 -4.92
N VAL A 1141 -52.73 42.62 -6.24
CA VAL A 1141 -52.84 41.47 -7.14
C VAL A 1141 -51.74 40.43 -6.88
N ALA A 1142 -50.51 40.86 -6.54
CA ALA A 1142 -49.44 39.95 -6.17
C ALA A 1142 -49.81 39.13 -4.92
N GLU A 1143 -50.23 39.78 -3.83
CA GLU A 1143 -50.68 39.12 -2.59
C GLU A 1143 -51.85 38.16 -2.83
N LYS A 1144 -52.89 38.63 -3.51
CA LYS A 1144 -54.09 37.83 -3.82
C LYS A 1144 -53.79 36.66 -4.75
N SER A 1145 -52.87 36.82 -5.70
CA SER A 1145 -52.43 35.73 -6.56
C SER A 1145 -51.77 34.60 -5.75
N MET A 1146 -50.92 34.93 -4.77
CA MET A 1146 -50.29 33.95 -3.88
C MET A 1146 -51.31 33.27 -2.96
N GLU A 1147 -52.28 34.01 -2.39
CA GLU A 1147 -53.40 33.45 -1.63
C GLU A 1147 -54.21 32.42 -2.45
N SER A 1148 -54.38 32.64 -3.75
CA SER A 1148 -55.07 31.69 -4.64
C SER A 1148 -54.25 30.41 -4.90
N ILE A 1149 -52.91 30.51 -4.93
CA ILE A 1149 -52.01 29.35 -5.02
C ILE A 1149 -52.06 28.53 -3.74
N GLU A 1150 -52.00 29.16 -2.56
CA GLU A 1150 -52.20 28.46 -1.28
C GLU A 1150 -53.53 27.70 -1.26
N ARG A 1151 -54.61 28.38 -1.67
CA ARG A 1151 -56.00 27.90 -1.65
C ARG A 1151 -56.27 26.73 -2.57
N SER A 1152 -55.72 26.73 -3.79
CA SER A 1152 -56.15 25.83 -4.88
C SER A 1152 -55.04 24.95 -5.47
N PHE A 1153 -53.77 25.31 -5.33
CA PHE A 1153 -52.66 24.71 -6.10
C PHE A 1153 -51.42 24.34 -5.26
N SER A 1154 -51.49 24.43 -3.93
CA SER A 1154 -50.36 24.14 -3.04
C SER A 1154 -50.18 22.63 -2.76
N PRO A 1155 -48.99 22.18 -2.32
CA PRO A 1155 -48.77 20.81 -1.85
C PRO A 1155 -49.77 20.36 -0.78
N ARG A 1156 -50.18 21.28 0.11
CA ARG A 1156 -51.21 21.05 1.14
C ARG A 1156 -52.60 20.75 0.57
N VAL A 1157 -52.97 21.39 -0.54
CA VAL A 1157 -54.23 21.11 -1.25
C VAL A 1157 -54.16 19.74 -1.93
N ALA A 1158 -53.02 19.40 -2.54
CA ALA A 1158 -52.78 18.10 -3.13
C ALA A 1158 -52.79 16.95 -2.09
N GLU A 1159 -52.16 17.15 -0.93
CA GLU A 1159 -52.19 16.23 0.21
C GLU A 1159 -53.63 16.02 0.70
N GLY A 1160 -54.38 17.11 0.91
CA GLY A 1160 -55.80 17.07 1.26
C GLY A 1160 -56.71 16.48 0.17
N GLY A 1161 -56.26 16.45 -1.09
CA GLY A 1161 -56.90 15.74 -2.20
C GLY A 1161 -56.62 14.24 -2.11
N MET A 1162 -55.35 13.85 -2.09
CA MET A 1162 -54.90 12.46 -2.01
C MET A 1162 -55.44 11.74 -0.76
N ARG A 1163 -55.49 12.44 0.38
CA ARG A 1163 -56.14 11.99 1.62
C ARG A 1163 -57.60 11.57 1.40
N LYS A 1164 -58.40 12.39 0.70
CA LYS A 1164 -59.80 12.06 0.36
C LYS A 1164 -59.89 10.88 -0.62
N ILE A 1165 -58.94 10.71 -1.53
CA ILE A 1165 -58.90 9.57 -2.46
C ILE A 1165 -58.68 8.26 -1.68
N LEU A 1166 -57.72 8.24 -0.76
CA LEU A 1166 -57.45 7.09 0.12
C LEU A 1166 -58.68 6.76 0.99
N GLU A 1167 -59.25 7.77 1.65
CA GLU A 1167 -60.44 7.63 2.50
C GLU A 1167 -61.66 7.11 1.70
N TYR A 1168 -61.90 7.63 0.49
CA TYR A 1168 -62.99 7.18 -0.39
C TYR A 1168 -62.84 5.70 -0.77
N HIS A 1169 -61.62 5.25 -1.03
CA HIS A 1169 -61.29 3.87 -1.37
C HIS A 1169 -61.03 2.97 -0.15
N GLY A 1170 -61.31 3.44 1.06
CA GLY A 1170 -61.18 2.67 2.30
C GLY A 1170 -59.75 2.29 2.68
N ARG A 1171 -58.75 3.03 2.17
CA ARG A 1171 -57.34 2.86 2.53
C ARG A 1171 -57.01 3.75 3.74
N GLU A 1172 -56.22 3.24 4.68
CA GLU A 1172 -55.66 4.07 5.73
C GLU A 1172 -54.62 5.04 5.15
N VAL A 1173 -54.54 6.25 5.70
CA VAL A 1173 -53.47 7.19 5.37
C VAL A 1173 -52.27 6.85 6.26
N PRO A 1174 -51.03 6.75 5.73
CA PRO A 1174 -49.88 6.46 6.57
C PRO A 1174 -49.67 7.57 7.60
N ARG A 1175 -48.88 7.24 8.63
CA ARG A 1175 -48.31 8.24 9.53
C ARG A 1175 -46.90 8.53 9.06
N ALA A 1176 -46.61 9.82 8.83
CA ALA A 1176 -45.25 10.34 8.92
C ALA A 1176 -44.77 10.25 10.37
#